data_AF-A0A0K6G3W4-F1
#
_entry.id   AF-A0A0K6G3W4-F1
#
_cell.length_a   1.000
_cell.length_b   1.000
_cell.length_c   1.000
_cell.angle_alpha   90.00
_cell.angle_beta   90.00
_cell.angle_gamma   90.00
#
_symmetry.space_group_name_H-M   'P 1'
#
loop_
_entity.id
_entity.type
_entity.pdbx_description
1 polymer ?
#
loop_
_entity_poly.entity_id
_entity_poly.type
_entity_poly.pdbx_seq_one_letter_code
_entity_poly.pdbx_strand_id
1 'polypeptide(L)'
;MLGFPKQIDNHDTDDENTPRPWGRITCGGSIANTEAIWAARNLKFYPLSLFKAIAHSRSLEFVRDTFEISLCSGENKLLKNCSTWELLNLRPETILEIPYRLEKYFDITANTLTNIMKPFLVQTVGIHALESEFGITEKPAQFIAGATKHYSLPKGCALAGVGSDNLIDIPVDISARMDISALDRHLNSCLERQQPVYAVIAIMGSTDHGGVDPLAEICDLRKSYQLRGMSFVIHADAAWGGYFASLLRQPTDFRPFMPDHAGSDQFVPERSLSDYVTRQFLALSLVDSVTVDPHKSGYVPYPAGGLCYRDGRMRYQLTWFNPSGHGSADPEMSLSVFGMEGSKSGAAAAAVWLSNITIGLHKDGYGMLLSNAMFGALKMYSHLATMDMDSDLLQVIPLVMLPAEKENATHEVVLAQKRELIHHIRDKPNEDITRDDLQFASSFGSDLSTNSFACNFWVGGQLNADIAEANYLNQRIYERLSITKVDDDIEKRPLIIMLTEVNQNAYGICAKQLKRRLGLVGEENLKILVNCVMSPFPTTSDFTKTIAMEFRGVAEDVIQKYSLHRNTVTPARFYFMMQGTDQVHLVLLPSFHMENHRRQLVLACELSSAGLYQYRAARAQEAKQPLVLYNRHHMTLEELLKGGFEADVILGLPQKSTPIASNIIVTSLKVVKNHRLNSRFLDKAPPLSIFYLYGTPEQMHIEHALLCSENVQLTSEQVTLELIGRDAICSEELSNGLVVVFRDMHEQNFLPVLPPRTPSSFRPGRTHRVFVYRDLTDANAAGRDVFGRLISSEPIGTGNLTLGDMTFADSTLINLDPWRVQDDGYTGGPKQRPHQLAKENYGAVHEMHRKSDRRTEWENLVDTVEADYFGSFGDPILFDHEFLWVSKS
;
A
#
# COMPACT_ATOMS: atom_id res chain seq x y z
N MET A 1 -27.15 7.70 18.48
CA MET A 1 -25.85 7.00 18.53
C MET A 1 -24.67 7.94 18.25
N LEU A 2 -24.61 8.63 17.11
CA LEU A 2 -23.46 9.48 16.73
C LEU A 2 -23.34 10.82 17.49
N GLY A 3 -24.28 11.15 18.39
CA GLY A 3 -24.26 12.38 19.19
C GLY A 3 -24.98 13.58 18.56
N PHE A 4 -25.55 13.43 17.36
CA PHE A 4 -26.45 14.43 16.79
C PHE A 4 -27.75 14.57 17.60
N PRO A 5 -28.35 15.78 17.68
CA PRO A 5 -29.55 16.04 18.48
C PRO A 5 -30.72 15.17 18.02
N LYS A 6 -31.47 14.56 18.95
CA LYS A 6 -32.66 13.79 18.58
C LYS A 6 -33.71 14.73 17.97
N GLN A 7 -34.37 14.28 16.91
CA GLN A 7 -35.62 14.88 16.48
C GLN A 7 -36.62 14.64 17.61
N ILE A 8 -36.96 15.69 18.37
CA ILE A 8 -38.02 15.59 19.39
C ILE A 8 -39.33 15.64 18.60
N ASP A 9 -40.17 14.61 18.72
CA ASP A 9 -41.53 14.56 18.13
C ASP A 9 -42.49 15.61 18.73
N ASN A 10 -42.00 16.51 19.58
CA ASN A 10 -42.78 17.63 20.08
C ASN A 10 -42.79 18.73 19.02
N HIS A 11 -43.97 18.96 18.47
CA HIS A 11 -44.33 20.16 17.72
C HIS A 11 -44.23 21.47 18.56
N ASP A 12 -43.72 21.42 19.80
CA ASP A 12 -43.85 22.48 20.82
C ASP A 12 -42.54 23.21 21.20
N THR A 13 -41.44 23.03 20.48
CA THR A 13 -40.29 23.94 20.61
C THR A 13 -40.09 24.72 19.33
N ASP A 14 -40.66 25.92 19.28
CA ASP A 14 -40.50 26.97 18.25
C ASP A 14 -39.05 27.50 18.11
N ASP A 15 -38.03 26.79 18.60
CA ASP A 15 -36.63 27.16 18.32
C ASP A 15 -36.24 26.66 16.93
N GLU A 16 -36.76 27.35 15.91
CA GLU A 16 -36.59 27.11 14.47
C GLU A 16 -35.11 27.10 14.02
N ASN A 17 -34.18 27.56 14.88
CA ASN A 17 -32.75 27.59 14.62
C ASN A 17 -32.00 26.30 15.02
N THR A 18 -32.64 25.33 15.66
CA THR A 18 -31.96 24.08 16.05
C THR A 18 -31.83 23.11 14.87
N PRO A 19 -30.60 22.68 14.47
CA PRO A 19 -30.40 21.72 13.39
C PRO A 19 -31.15 20.41 13.65
N ARG A 20 -31.97 19.97 12.69
CA ARG A 20 -32.66 18.67 12.72
C ARG A 20 -31.83 17.66 11.91
N PRO A 21 -31.23 16.63 12.54
CA PRO A 21 -30.40 15.68 11.80
C PRO A 21 -31.21 14.82 10.86
N TRP A 22 -30.56 14.29 9.83
CA TRP A 22 -31.16 13.36 8.89
C TRP A 22 -30.13 12.34 8.44
N GLY A 23 -30.57 11.10 8.17
CA GLY A 23 -29.69 10.10 7.61
C GLY A 23 -30.42 9.13 6.69
N ARG A 24 -29.66 8.44 5.85
CA ARG A 24 -30.17 7.44 4.91
C ARG A 24 -29.23 6.26 4.79
N ILE A 25 -29.80 5.12 4.38
CA ILE A 25 -29.04 3.96 3.91
C ILE A 25 -28.58 4.19 2.47
N THR A 26 -27.31 3.89 2.22
CA THR A 26 -26.67 3.80 0.89
C THR A 26 -26.25 2.34 0.64
N CYS A 27 -25.86 1.99 -0.59
CA CYS A 27 -25.32 0.66 -0.86
C CYS A 27 -23.96 0.38 -0.17
N GLY A 28 -23.28 1.41 0.33
CA GLY A 28 -22.05 1.28 1.10
C GLY A 28 -21.34 2.61 1.35
N GLY A 29 -20.37 2.60 2.27
CA GLY A 29 -19.63 3.79 2.68
C GLY A 29 -18.89 4.53 1.56
N SER A 30 -18.57 3.83 0.46
CA SER A 30 -18.01 4.50 -0.73
C SER A 30 -18.98 5.51 -1.35
N ILE A 31 -20.27 5.16 -1.44
CA ILE A 31 -21.29 6.08 -1.94
C ILE A 31 -21.63 7.13 -0.89
N ALA A 32 -21.70 6.77 0.38
CA ALA A 32 -21.89 7.74 1.47
C ALA A 32 -20.80 8.85 1.46
N ASN A 33 -19.53 8.48 1.36
CA ASN A 33 -18.43 9.44 1.23
C ASN A 33 -18.54 10.29 -0.05
N THR A 34 -18.94 9.68 -1.17
CA THR A 34 -19.14 10.41 -2.43
C THR A 34 -20.28 11.41 -2.33
N GLU A 35 -21.38 11.06 -1.66
CA GLU A 35 -22.50 11.96 -1.38
C GLU A 35 -22.10 13.08 -0.41
N ALA A 36 -21.26 12.80 0.61
CA ALA A 36 -20.72 13.82 1.50
C ALA A 36 -19.82 14.83 0.75
N ILE A 37 -18.93 14.35 -0.12
CA ILE A 37 -18.10 15.17 -1.02
C ILE A 37 -19.00 16.02 -1.93
N TRP A 38 -20.01 15.41 -2.53
CA TRP A 38 -20.93 16.10 -3.43
C TRP A 38 -21.72 17.21 -2.71
N ALA A 39 -22.22 16.94 -1.51
CA ALA A 39 -22.91 17.93 -0.68
C ALA A 39 -21.98 19.08 -0.27
N ALA A 40 -20.76 18.78 0.19
CA ALA A 40 -19.78 19.80 0.58
C ALA A 40 -19.37 20.70 -0.59
N ARG A 41 -19.17 20.11 -1.78
CA ARG A 41 -18.91 20.84 -3.03
C ARG A 41 -20.03 21.82 -3.34
N ASN A 42 -21.27 21.35 -3.33
CA ASN A 42 -22.43 22.16 -3.71
C ASN A 42 -22.69 23.26 -2.68
N LEU A 43 -22.56 22.92 -1.39
CA LEU A 43 -22.69 23.88 -0.29
C LEU A 43 -21.71 25.05 -0.45
N LYS A 44 -20.44 24.76 -0.79
CA LYS A 44 -19.40 25.78 -0.97
C LYS A 44 -19.75 26.82 -2.04
N PHE A 45 -20.41 26.39 -3.12
CA PHE A 45 -20.77 27.25 -4.26
C PHE A 45 -22.16 27.87 -4.17
N TYR A 46 -22.99 27.45 -3.22
CA TYR A 46 -24.35 27.98 -3.06
C TYR A 46 -24.36 29.51 -2.85
N PRO A 47 -23.48 30.12 -2.01
CA PRO A 47 -23.45 31.57 -1.84
C PRO A 47 -23.10 32.34 -3.13
N LEU A 48 -22.19 31.81 -3.94
CA LEU A 48 -21.86 32.40 -5.25
C LEU A 48 -23.06 32.32 -6.20
N SER A 49 -23.76 31.19 -6.20
CA SER A 49 -24.97 30.99 -7.00
C SER A 49 -26.07 31.98 -6.59
N LEU A 50 -26.24 32.22 -5.28
CA LEU A 50 -27.21 33.20 -4.78
C LEU A 50 -26.81 34.63 -5.13
N PHE A 51 -25.53 34.96 -4.99
CA PHE A 51 -24.99 36.27 -5.37
C PHE A 51 -25.36 36.58 -6.83
N LYS A 52 -25.15 35.62 -7.73
CA LYS A 52 -25.58 35.73 -9.13
C LYS A 52 -27.09 35.86 -9.30
N ALA A 53 -27.85 35.04 -8.58
CA ALA A 53 -29.31 35.09 -8.66
C ALA A 53 -29.85 36.47 -8.25
N ILE A 54 -29.32 37.08 -7.19
CA ILE A 54 -29.69 38.44 -6.76
C ILE A 54 -29.24 39.52 -7.77
N ALA A 55 -28.09 39.33 -8.41
CA ALA A 55 -27.59 40.26 -9.42
C ALA A 55 -28.41 40.23 -10.73
N HIS A 56 -28.86 39.05 -11.16
CA HIS A 56 -29.42 38.85 -12.51
C HIS A 56 -30.92 38.53 -12.55
N SER A 57 -31.54 38.09 -11.45
CA SER A 57 -32.98 37.81 -11.41
C SER A 57 -33.76 39.05 -10.98
N ARG A 58 -34.70 39.49 -11.83
CA ARG A 58 -35.67 40.54 -11.45
C ARG A 58 -36.49 40.16 -10.23
N SER A 59 -36.74 38.88 -10.02
CA SER A 59 -37.52 38.38 -8.88
C SER A 59 -36.80 38.49 -7.53
N LEU A 60 -35.49 38.79 -7.50
CA LEU A 60 -34.71 39.01 -6.27
C LEU A 60 -34.16 40.44 -6.15
N GLU A 61 -34.55 41.34 -7.05
CA GLU A 61 -34.00 42.71 -7.07
C GLU A 61 -34.27 43.46 -5.77
N PHE A 62 -35.47 43.30 -5.19
CA PHE A 62 -35.86 43.94 -3.93
C PHE A 62 -35.11 43.42 -2.69
N VAL A 63 -34.46 42.25 -2.79
CA VAL A 63 -33.69 41.61 -1.71
C VAL A 63 -32.24 42.14 -1.69
N ARG A 64 -31.77 42.65 -2.83
CA ARG A 64 -30.36 43.00 -3.11
C ARG A 64 -29.75 43.97 -2.09
N ASP A 65 -30.52 44.95 -1.65
CA ASP A 65 -30.03 46.05 -0.83
C ASP A 65 -30.30 45.86 0.67
N THR A 66 -30.95 44.75 1.06
CA THR A 66 -31.40 44.50 2.43
C THR A 66 -30.96 43.14 2.97
N PHE A 67 -30.59 42.17 2.13
CA PHE A 67 -30.21 40.85 2.59
C PHE A 67 -28.76 40.79 3.10
N GLU A 68 -28.64 40.82 4.42
CA GLU A 68 -27.38 40.62 5.12
C GLU A 68 -27.06 39.14 5.33
N ILE A 69 -25.79 38.80 5.34
CA ILE A 69 -25.26 37.48 5.67
C ILE A 69 -24.20 37.63 6.76
N SER A 70 -24.17 36.68 7.69
CA SER A 70 -23.13 36.63 8.71
C SER A 70 -21.89 35.94 8.14
N LEU A 71 -20.77 36.66 8.09
CA LEU A 71 -19.48 36.10 7.71
C LEU A 71 -19.02 35.09 8.78
N CYS A 72 -18.08 34.21 8.44
CA CYS A 72 -17.59 33.25 9.43
C CYS A 72 -16.88 33.88 10.63
N SER A 73 -16.38 35.11 10.49
CA SER A 73 -15.84 35.93 11.59
C SER A 73 -16.92 36.45 12.55
N GLY A 74 -18.19 36.42 12.15
CA GLY A 74 -19.34 36.95 12.90
C GLY A 74 -19.82 38.34 12.46
N GLU A 75 -19.10 39.02 11.55
CA GLU A 75 -19.54 40.30 10.98
C GLU A 75 -20.75 40.09 10.05
N ASN A 76 -21.77 40.95 10.14
CA ASN A 76 -22.88 40.96 9.19
C ASN A 76 -22.59 41.93 8.04
N LYS A 77 -22.83 41.48 6.81
CA LYS A 77 -22.58 42.25 5.59
C LYS A 77 -23.68 42.01 4.58
N LEU A 78 -24.06 43.02 3.81
CA LEU A 78 -24.94 42.83 2.65
C LEU A 78 -24.31 41.82 1.68
N LEU A 79 -25.05 40.79 1.25
CA LEU A 79 -24.52 39.72 0.40
C LEU A 79 -23.87 40.28 -0.88
N LYS A 80 -24.49 41.32 -1.47
CA LYS A 80 -23.97 42.01 -2.67
C LYS A 80 -22.59 42.66 -2.46
N ASN A 81 -22.20 42.94 -1.22
CA ASN A 81 -20.94 43.59 -0.86
C ASN A 81 -19.88 42.57 -0.42
N CYS A 82 -20.22 41.29 -0.29
CA CYS A 82 -19.27 40.25 0.03
C CYS A 82 -18.32 40.00 -1.16
N SER A 83 -17.03 39.87 -0.85
CA SER A 83 -16.01 39.37 -1.76
C SER A 83 -16.20 37.88 -2.04
N THR A 84 -15.60 37.39 -3.12
CA THR A 84 -15.55 35.96 -3.43
C THR A 84 -15.02 35.13 -2.26
N TRP A 85 -13.94 35.61 -1.59
CA TRP A 85 -13.35 34.92 -0.43
C TRP A 85 -14.33 34.82 0.73
N GLU A 86 -15.03 35.90 1.06
CA GLU A 86 -16.04 35.91 2.13
C GLU A 86 -17.19 34.94 1.82
N LEU A 87 -17.71 34.95 0.58
CA LEU A 87 -18.80 34.06 0.16
C LEU A 87 -18.39 32.58 0.20
N LEU A 88 -17.15 32.25 -0.19
CA LEU A 88 -16.62 30.90 -0.14
C LEU A 88 -16.28 30.43 1.28
N ASN A 89 -16.34 31.30 2.28
CA ASN A 89 -15.98 30.98 3.66
C ASN A 89 -17.11 31.23 4.66
N LEU A 90 -18.36 31.37 4.20
CA LEU A 90 -19.52 31.33 5.10
C LEU A 90 -19.55 30.00 5.87
N ARG A 91 -20.08 30.03 7.11
CA ARG A 91 -20.21 28.81 7.91
C ARG A 91 -21.27 27.89 7.30
N PRO A 92 -21.13 26.55 7.38
CA PRO A 92 -22.12 25.62 6.85
C PRO A 92 -23.55 25.93 7.30
N GLU A 93 -23.76 26.19 8.59
CA GLU A 93 -25.06 26.56 9.18
C GLU A 93 -25.65 27.84 8.55
N THR A 94 -24.81 28.86 8.33
CA THR A 94 -25.23 30.12 7.71
C THR A 94 -25.73 29.91 6.29
N ILE A 95 -25.08 29.03 5.52
CA ILE A 95 -25.48 28.71 4.14
C ILE A 95 -26.81 27.94 4.14
N LEU A 96 -26.96 26.96 5.05
CA LEU A 96 -28.16 26.13 5.14
C LEU A 96 -29.40 26.88 5.62
N GLU A 97 -29.22 28.00 6.33
CA GLU A 97 -30.30 28.89 6.76
C GLU A 97 -30.82 29.83 5.67
N ILE A 98 -30.07 30.04 4.59
CA ILE A 98 -30.42 31.03 3.56
C ILE A 98 -31.85 30.83 3.01
N PRO A 99 -32.27 29.63 2.55
CA PRO A 99 -33.63 29.45 2.02
C PRO A 99 -34.71 29.87 3.02
N TYR A 100 -34.53 29.48 4.28
CA TYR A 100 -35.45 29.80 5.35
C TYR A 100 -35.50 31.31 5.65
N ARG A 101 -34.35 31.98 5.65
CA ARG A 101 -34.28 33.44 5.85
C ARG A 101 -34.95 34.19 4.71
N LEU A 102 -34.80 33.73 3.46
CA LEU A 102 -35.46 34.32 2.30
C LEU A 102 -36.99 34.11 2.36
N GLU A 103 -37.44 32.96 2.85
CA GLU A 103 -38.87 32.72 3.08
C GLU A 103 -39.40 33.60 4.22
N LYS A 104 -38.75 33.60 5.39
CA LYS A 104 -39.20 34.31 6.59
C LYS A 104 -39.23 35.84 6.44
N TYR A 105 -38.22 36.41 5.80
CA TYR A 105 -38.05 37.87 5.77
C TYR A 105 -38.49 38.51 4.45
N PHE A 106 -38.69 37.72 3.39
CA PHE A 106 -39.00 38.23 2.05
C PHE A 106 -40.13 37.46 1.36
N ASP A 107 -40.82 36.55 2.06
CA ASP A 107 -41.93 35.73 1.54
C ASP A 107 -41.57 34.92 0.28
N ILE A 108 -40.28 34.61 0.08
CA ILE A 108 -39.82 33.82 -1.06
C ILE A 108 -40.00 32.34 -0.74
N THR A 109 -41.09 31.76 -1.24
CA THR A 109 -41.39 30.34 -1.06
C THR A 109 -40.30 29.44 -1.63
N ALA A 110 -40.13 28.25 -1.06
CA ALA A 110 -39.13 27.27 -1.49
C ALA A 110 -39.23 26.90 -2.98
N ASN A 111 -40.44 26.78 -3.53
CA ASN A 111 -40.67 26.51 -4.95
C ASN A 111 -40.22 27.69 -5.84
N THR A 112 -40.51 28.92 -5.41
CA THR A 112 -40.08 30.13 -6.11
C THR A 112 -38.55 30.24 -6.09
N LEU A 113 -37.93 30.05 -4.94
CA LEU A 113 -36.47 30.06 -4.80
C LEU A 113 -35.82 28.97 -5.66
N THR A 114 -36.39 27.77 -5.68
CA THR A 114 -35.94 26.65 -6.55
C THR A 114 -35.89 27.06 -8.02
N ASN A 115 -36.96 27.64 -8.54
CA ASN A 115 -37.02 28.07 -9.93
C ASN A 115 -36.01 29.20 -10.23
N ILE A 116 -35.85 30.14 -9.31
CA ILE A 116 -34.90 31.25 -9.45
C ILE A 116 -33.44 30.77 -9.40
N MET A 117 -33.10 29.88 -8.48
CA MET A 117 -31.72 29.43 -8.23
C MET A 117 -31.25 28.43 -9.28
N LYS A 118 -32.13 27.59 -9.82
CA LYS A 118 -31.81 26.50 -10.76
C LYS A 118 -30.79 26.86 -11.85
N PRO A 119 -30.89 27.97 -12.59
CA PRO A 119 -29.91 28.32 -13.64
C PRO A 119 -28.53 28.75 -13.12
N PHE A 120 -28.39 29.04 -11.82
CA PHE A 120 -27.13 29.54 -11.23
C PHE A 120 -26.39 28.49 -10.40
N LEU A 121 -27.09 27.46 -9.95
CA LEU A 121 -26.55 26.37 -9.13
C LEU A 121 -25.41 25.63 -9.85
N VAL A 122 -24.38 25.23 -9.10
CA VAL A 122 -23.24 24.44 -9.63
C VAL A 122 -23.68 23.11 -10.24
N GLN A 123 -24.78 22.54 -9.75
CA GLN A 123 -25.42 21.34 -10.29
C GLN A 123 -25.88 21.54 -11.75
N THR A 124 -26.18 22.77 -12.15
CA THR A 124 -26.64 23.14 -13.50
C THR A 124 -25.51 23.64 -14.38
N VAL A 125 -24.68 24.56 -13.88
CA VAL A 125 -23.66 25.25 -14.69
C VAL A 125 -22.30 24.54 -14.71
N GLY A 126 -22.08 23.62 -13.77
CA GLY A 126 -20.78 22.98 -13.57
C GLY A 126 -19.80 23.85 -12.77
N ILE A 127 -18.77 23.20 -12.21
CA ILE A 127 -17.78 23.84 -11.32
C ILE A 127 -17.01 24.93 -12.07
N HIS A 128 -16.48 24.59 -13.25
CA HIS A 128 -15.61 25.49 -14.03
C HIS A 128 -16.27 26.83 -14.38
N ALA A 129 -17.59 26.84 -14.64
CA ALA A 129 -18.32 28.07 -14.96
C ALA A 129 -18.29 29.06 -13.77
N LEU A 130 -18.55 28.56 -12.55
CA LEU A 130 -18.49 29.40 -11.35
C LEU A 130 -17.04 29.76 -11.01
N GLU A 131 -16.10 28.83 -11.17
CA GLU A 131 -14.70 29.11 -10.86
C GLU A 131 -14.10 30.20 -11.75
N SER A 132 -14.39 30.15 -13.05
CA SER A 132 -13.90 31.15 -14.00
C SER A 132 -14.49 32.53 -13.73
N GLU A 133 -15.79 32.61 -13.47
CA GLU A 133 -16.48 33.87 -13.27
C GLU A 133 -16.09 34.58 -11.98
N PHE A 134 -15.83 33.82 -10.92
CA PHE A 134 -15.41 34.36 -9.62
C PHE A 134 -13.89 34.41 -9.45
N GLY A 135 -13.11 34.09 -10.49
CA GLY A 135 -11.66 34.25 -10.51
C GLY A 135 -10.90 33.29 -9.59
N ILE A 136 -11.37 32.04 -9.47
CA ILE A 136 -10.78 31.01 -8.57
C ILE A 136 -10.20 29.80 -9.33
N THR A 137 -10.11 29.85 -10.66
CA THR A 137 -9.54 28.76 -11.48
C THR A 137 -8.08 28.44 -11.18
N GLU A 138 -7.28 29.43 -10.77
CA GLU A 138 -5.86 29.22 -10.42
C GLU A 138 -5.67 28.64 -9.02
N LYS A 139 -6.70 28.74 -8.17
CA LYS A 139 -6.70 28.31 -6.76
C LYS A 139 -8.02 27.62 -6.43
N PRO A 140 -8.33 26.48 -7.09
CA PRO A 140 -9.57 25.76 -6.86
C PRO A 140 -9.65 25.32 -5.40
N ALA A 141 -10.87 25.17 -4.91
CA ALA A 141 -11.11 24.74 -3.55
C ALA A 141 -10.67 23.28 -3.34
N GLN A 142 -10.24 22.94 -2.12
CA GLN A 142 -9.62 21.64 -1.82
C GLN A 142 -10.43 20.81 -0.81
N PHE A 143 -10.37 19.50 -0.94
CA PHE A 143 -10.64 18.57 0.16
C PHE A 143 -9.32 18.22 0.84
N ILE A 144 -9.36 17.94 2.14
CA ILE A 144 -8.16 17.59 2.92
C ILE A 144 -8.47 16.34 3.75
N ALA A 145 -7.57 15.36 3.74
CA ALA A 145 -7.69 14.13 4.55
C ALA A 145 -6.31 13.61 4.96
N GLY A 146 -6.27 12.66 5.88
CA GLY A 146 -5.02 11.95 6.20
C GLY A 146 -4.55 11.12 5.00
N ALA A 147 -3.23 11.00 4.81
CA ALA A 147 -2.63 10.27 3.69
C ALA A 147 -3.05 8.79 3.64
N THR A 148 -3.46 8.23 4.77
CA THR A 148 -3.96 6.85 4.95
C THR A 148 -5.45 6.69 4.69
N LYS A 149 -6.07 7.67 4.03
CA LYS A 149 -7.48 7.66 3.60
C LYS A 149 -7.84 6.44 2.74
N HIS A 150 -9.10 6.03 2.88
CA HIS A 150 -9.67 5.01 2.01
C HIS A 150 -9.80 5.50 0.56
N TYR A 151 -9.58 4.61 -0.41
CA TYR A 151 -9.58 4.92 -1.85
C TYR A 151 -10.91 5.50 -2.36
N SER A 152 -12.01 5.39 -1.60
CA SER A 152 -13.28 6.01 -1.94
C SER A 152 -13.23 7.54 -1.97
N LEU A 153 -12.35 8.19 -1.20
CA LEU A 153 -12.25 9.65 -1.18
C LEU A 153 -11.66 10.23 -2.49
N PRO A 154 -10.47 9.80 -2.97
CA PRO A 154 -9.95 10.30 -4.26
C PRO A 154 -10.87 9.92 -5.42
N LYS A 155 -11.48 8.73 -5.39
CA LYS A 155 -12.50 8.31 -6.36
C LYS A 155 -13.74 9.22 -6.29
N GLY A 156 -14.22 9.57 -5.10
CA GLY A 156 -15.36 10.47 -4.89
C GLY A 156 -15.08 11.88 -5.42
N CYS A 157 -13.86 12.40 -5.23
CA CYS A 157 -13.43 13.68 -5.79
C CYS A 157 -13.39 13.63 -7.33
N ALA A 158 -12.90 12.53 -7.92
CA ALA A 158 -12.92 12.34 -9.37
C ALA A 158 -14.36 12.29 -9.92
N LEU A 159 -15.26 11.52 -9.29
CA LEU A 159 -16.66 11.41 -9.67
C LEU A 159 -17.43 12.74 -9.51
N ALA A 160 -17.09 13.53 -8.48
CA ALA A 160 -17.69 14.84 -8.25
C ALA A 160 -17.14 15.94 -9.18
N GLY A 161 -16.23 15.62 -10.10
CA GLY A 161 -15.62 16.59 -11.03
C GLY A 161 -14.61 17.54 -10.37
N VAL A 162 -14.17 17.23 -9.15
CA VAL A 162 -13.17 18.01 -8.39
C VAL A 162 -11.75 17.59 -8.77
N GLY A 163 -11.55 16.32 -9.15
CA GLY A 163 -10.24 15.74 -9.45
C GLY A 163 -9.51 15.28 -8.19
N SER A 164 -8.76 14.18 -8.30
CA SER A 164 -8.03 13.60 -7.16
C SER A 164 -6.92 14.49 -6.64
N ASP A 165 -6.33 15.32 -7.49
CA ASP A 165 -5.22 16.22 -7.13
C ASP A 165 -5.67 17.35 -6.19
N ASN A 166 -6.98 17.62 -6.13
CA ASN A 166 -7.59 18.56 -5.19
C ASN A 166 -8.04 17.91 -3.87
N LEU A 167 -7.70 16.64 -3.65
CA LEU A 167 -7.75 15.99 -2.35
C LEU A 167 -6.34 15.94 -1.78
N ILE A 168 -6.06 16.84 -0.84
CA ILE A 168 -4.74 17.03 -0.26
C ILE A 168 -4.50 16.03 0.87
N ASP A 169 -3.35 15.38 0.78
CA ASP A 169 -2.88 14.41 1.75
C ASP A 169 -2.08 15.08 2.86
N ILE A 170 -2.61 14.99 4.08
CA ILE A 170 -1.89 15.36 5.29
C ILE A 170 -1.11 14.14 5.79
N PRO A 171 0.20 14.26 6.05
CA PRO A 171 0.99 13.18 6.64
C PRO A 171 0.38 12.63 7.93
N VAL A 172 0.76 11.40 8.28
CA VAL A 172 0.34 10.77 9.53
C VAL A 172 1.46 10.76 10.57
N ASP A 173 1.06 10.73 11.84
CA ASP A 173 1.95 10.56 12.98
C ASP A 173 2.45 9.12 13.11
N ILE A 174 3.26 8.85 14.14
CA ILE A 174 3.81 7.51 14.41
C ILE A 174 2.75 6.44 14.71
N SER A 175 1.51 6.83 15.02
CA SER A 175 0.37 5.94 15.26
C SER A 175 -0.56 5.83 14.03
N ALA A 176 -0.11 6.30 12.86
CA ALA A 176 -0.87 6.33 11.61
C ALA A 176 -2.17 7.18 11.66
N ARG A 177 -2.22 8.18 12.54
CA ARG A 177 -3.31 9.17 12.63
C ARG A 177 -2.89 10.46 11.94
N MET A 178 -3.83 11.26 11.43
CA MET A 178 -3.52 12.54 10.80
C MET A 178 -2.66 13.44 11.71
N ASP A 179 -1.55 13.98 11.19
CA ASP A 179 -0.73 14.97 11.88
C ASP A 179 -1.45 16.32 11.93
N ILE A 180 -1.98 16.65 13.10
CA ILE A 180 -2.72 17.89 13.33
C ILE A 180 -1.89 19.15 13.08
N SER A 181 -0.57 19.10 13.33
CA SER A 181 0.32 20.23 13.09
C SER A 181 0.56 20.42 11.60
N ALA A 182 0.62 19.34 10.82
CA ALA A 182 0.69 19.42 9.37
C ALA A 182 -0.62 19.95 8.76
N LEU A 183 -1.77 19.54 9.29
CA LEU A 183 -3.07 20.10 8.89
C LEU A 183 -3.11 21.62 9.15
N ASP A 184 -2.73 22.06 10.35
CA ASP A 184 -2.75 23.49 10.70
C ASP A 184 -1.85 24.32 9.76
N ARG A 185 -0.62 23.85 9.48
CA ARG A 185 0.27 24.51 8.51
C ARG A 185 -0.37 24.62 7.11
N HIS A 186 -1.03 23.56 6.64
CA HIS A 186 -1.68 23.57 5.32
C HIS A 186 -2.89 24.51 5.28
N LEU A 187 -3.73 24.50 6.31
CA LEU A 187 -4.85 25.43 6.44
C LEU A 187 -4.37 26.89 6.51
N ASN A 188 -3.28 27.16 7.23
CA ASN A 188 -2.68 28.50 7.28
C ASN A 188 -2.22 28.97 5.90
N SER A 189 -1.55 28.11 5.14
CA SER A 189 -1.14 28.38 3.76
C SER A 189 -2.35 28.64 2.84
N CYS A 190 -3.44 27.88 3.00
CA CYS A 190 -4.69 28.11 2.28
C CYS A 190 -5.28 29.50 2.58
N LEU A 191 -5.34 29.88 3.86
CA LEU A 191 -5.81 31.19 4.28
C LEU A 191 -4.95 32.33 3.71
N GLU A 192 -3.63 32.24 3.83
CA GLU A 192 -2.68 33.25 3.32
C GLU A 192 -2.79 33.42 1.80
N ARG A 193 -3.04 32.34 1.07
CA ARG A 193 -3.17 32.34 -0.39
C ARG A 193 -4.58 32.59 -0.88
N GLN A 194 -5.57 32.71 0.02
CA GLN A 194 -7.00 32.73 -0.28
C GLN A 194 -7.44 31.55 -1.16
N GLN A 195 -6.98 30.34 -0.82
CA GLN A 195 -7.44 29.09 -1.43
C GLN A 195 -8.52 28.44 -0.55
N PRO A 196 -9.77 28.30 -1.04
CA PRO A 196 -10.86 27.80 -0.20
C PRO A 196 -10.73 26.30 0.10
N VAL A 197 -11.37 25.87 1.19
CA VAL A 197 -11.43 24.45 1.57
C VAL A 197 -12.89 24.00 1.57
N TYR A 198 -13.21 22.97 0.78
CA TYR A 198 -14.53 22.32 0.80
C TYR A 198 -14.77 21.67 2.16
N ALA A 199 -13.93 20.69 2.50
CA ALA A 199 -14.03 19.96 3.75
C ALA A 199 -12.67 19.44 4.24
N VAL A 200 -12.55 19.30 5.56
CA VAL A 200 -11.56 18.45 6.21
C VAL A 200 -12.24 17.14 6.59
N ILE A 201 -11.65 16.01 6.20
CA ILE A 201 -12.18 14.67 6.41
C ILE A 201 -11.35 13.97 7.49
N ALA A 202 -11.99 13.65 8.60
CA ALA A 202 -11.39 12.89 9.70
C ALA A 202 -11.75 11.40 9.56
N ILE A 203 -10.75 10.52 9.61
CA ILE A 203 -10.92 9.08 9.54
C ILE A 203 -11.15 8.54 10.95
N MET A 204 -12.35 8.04 11.21
CA MET A 204 -12.76 7.50 12.51
C MET A 204 -12.72 5.98 12.43
N GLY A 205 -11.52 5.42 12.44
CA GLY A 205 -11.26 4.00 12.21
C GLY A 205 -10.69 3.71 10.83
N SER A 206 -9.38 3.91 10.67
CA SER A 206 -8.66 3.66 9.42
C SER A 206 -8.77 2.19 8.99
N THR A 207 -8.86 1.94 7.69
CA THR A 207 -9.10 0.59 7.12
C THR A 207 -8.06 -0.44 7.54
N ASP A 208 -6.79 -0.07 7.51
CA ASP A 208 -5.69 -1.02 7.67
C ASP A 208 -5.27 -1.21 9.15
N HIS A 209 -5.55 -0.24 10.04
CA HIS A 209 -4.98 -0.19 11.41
C HIS A 209 -5.99 0.18 12.51
N GLY A 210 -7.25 0.48 12.15
CA GLY A 210 -8.27 0.91 13.11
C GLY A 210 -7.99 2.24 13.82
N GLY A 211 -7.04 3.06 13.35
CA GLY A 211 -6.66 4.34 13.96
C GLY A 211 -7.76 5.40 13.90
N VAL A 212 -7.79 6.27 14.90
CA VAL A 212 -8.79 7.36 15.03
C VAL A 212 -8.10 8.72 14.93
N ASP A 213 -8.48 9.51 13.92
CA ASP A 213 -7.95 10.85 13.70
C ASP A 213 -8.34 11.83 14.84
N PRO A 214 -7.55 12.91 15.05
CA PRO A 214 -7.77 13.91 16.09
C PRO A 214 -8.94 14.86 15.76
N LEU A 215 -10.15 14.32 15.72
CA LEU A 215 -11.37 15.03 15.31
C LEU A 215 -11.72 16.24 16.19
N ALA A 216 -11.51 16.13 17.50
CA ALA A 216 -11.74 17.23 18.45
C ALA A 216 -10.84 18.42 18.11
N GLU A 217 -9.56 18.15 17.84
CA GLU A 217 -8.60 19.17 17.43
C GLU A 217 -8.95 19.77 16.06
N ILE A 218 -9.43 18.97 15.09
CA ILE A 218 -9.93 19.49 13.79
C ILE A 218 -11.11 20.45 14.01
N CYS A 219 -12.01 20.14 14.95
CA CYS A 219 -13.13 21.01 15.30
C CYS A 219 -12.67 22.33 15.92
N ASP A 220 -11.62 22.30 16.76
CA ASP A 220 -11.04 23.49 17.36
C ASP A 220 -10.28 24.34 16.34
N LEU A 221 -9.56 23.71 15.39
CA LEU A 221 -8.97 24.40 14.24
C LEU A 221 -10.04 25.12 13.42
N ARG A 222 -11.16 24.47 13.09
CA ARG A 222 -12.26 25.12 12.35
C ARG A 222 -12.73 26.39 13.05
N LYS A 223 -12.96 26.34 14.37
CA LYS A 223 -13.37 27.52 15.15
C LYS A 223 -12.32 28.64 15.08
N SER A 224 -11.05 28.30 15.26
CA SER A 224 -9.93 29.25 15.18
C SER A 224 -9.83 29.92 13.80
N TYR A 225 -9.93 29.13 12.72
CA TYR A 225 -9.88 29.65 11.36
C TYR A 225 -11.12 30.47 10.97
N GLN A 226 -12.29 30.16 11.50
CA GLN A 226 -13.50 30.97 11.29
C GLN A 226 -13.33 32.39 11.83
N LEU A 227 -12.69 32.57 12.98
CA LEU A 227 -12.34 33.90 13.52
C LEU A 227 -11.37 34.67 12.60
N ARG A 228 -10.61 33.96 11.77
CA ARG A 228 -9.64 34.51 10.81
C ARG A 228 -10.20 34.62 9.39
N GLY A 229 -11.51 34.36 9.19
CA GLY A 229 -12.18 34.53 7.90
C GLY A 229 -12.14 33.31 6.97
N MET A 230 -11.85 32.11 7.48
CA MET A 230 -11.88 30.86 6.70
C MET A 230 -12.78 29.80 7.33
N SER A 231 -13.63 29.15 6.54
CA SER A 231 -14.51 28.07 7.01
C SER A 231 -14.58 26.90 6.04
N PHE A 232 -14.81 25.71 6.60
CA PHE A 232 -14.86 24.46 5.88
C PHE A 232 -15.83 23.48 6.56
N VAL A 233 -16.34 22.54 5.78
CA VAL A 233 -17.13 21.41 6.28
C VAL A 233 -16.21 20.44 7.02
N ILE A 234 -16.70 19.80 8.08
CA ILE A 234 -16.06 18.63 8.68
C ILE A 234 -16.90 17.41 8.37
N HIS A 235 -16.28 16.44 7.70
CA HIS A 235 -16.85 15.12 7.48
C HIS A 235 -16.08 14.08 8.30
N ALA A 236 -16.77 13.23 9.03
CA ALA A 236 -16.18 12.08 9.68
C ALA A 236 -16.42 10.83 8.83
N ASP A 237 -15.37 10.26 8.26
CA ASP A 237 -15.42 8.91 7.68
C ASP A 237 -15.37 7.90 8.83
N ALA A 238 -16.54 7.59 9.39
CA ALA A 238 -16.71 6.60 10.44
C ALA A 238 -17.32 5.30 9.87
N ALA A 239 -17.01 4.96 8.61
CA ALA A 239 -17.52 3.74 8.00
C ALA A 239 -17.22 2.52 8.88
N TRP A 240 -15.98 2.40 9.37
CA TRP A 240 -15.60 1.38 10.35
C TRP A 240 -15.97 1.76 11.79
N GLY A 241 -15.57 2.95 12.25
CA GLY A 241 -15.66 3.29 13.68
C GLY A 241 -17.04 3.72 14.18
N GLY A 242 -18.00 4.03 13.31
CA GLY A 242 -19.25 4.71 13.70
C GLY A 242 -20.05 3.98 14.78
N TYR A 243 -20.18 2.65 14.69
CA TYR A 243 -20.91 1.85 15.68
C TYR A 243 -20.21 1.76 17.06
N PHE A 244 -18.89 2.02 17.14
CA PHE A 244 -18.17 2.08 18.43
C PHE A 244 -18.61 3.28 19.27
N ALA A 245 -19.30 4.27 18.68
CA ALA A 245 -19.93 5.34 19.45
C ALA A 245 -21.01 4.83 20.41
N SER A 246 -21.53 3.61 20.21
CA SER A 246 -22.49 2.96 21.11
C SER A 246 -21.92 2.73 22.52
N LEU A 247 -20.60 2.50 22.67
CA LEU A 247 -19.92 2.37 23.98
C LEU A 247 -20.09 3.63 24.85
N LEU A 248 -20.33 4.80 24.24
CA LEU A 248 -20.49 6.08 24.94
C LEU A 248 -21.96 6.43 25.25
N ARG A 249 -22.92 5.57 24.94
CA ARG A 249 -24.36 5.88 25.08
C ARG A 249 -25.00 5.03 26.15
N GLN A 250 -25.73 5.69 27.04
CA GLN A 250 -26.56 5.01 28.03
C GLN A 250 -27.82 4.45 27.37
N PRO A 251 -28.38 3.33 27.86
CA PRO A 251 -29.69 2.84 27.43
C PRO A 251 -30.78 3.89 27.75
N THR A 252 -31.79 4.00 26.89
CA THR A 252 -32.90 4.95 27.08
C THR A 252 -34.03 4.36 27.93
N ASP A 253 -34.23 3.04 27.89
CA ASP A 253 -35.24 2.32 28.66
C ASP A 253 -34.55 1.19 29.44
N PHE A 254 -34.69 1.17 30.76
CA PHE A 254 -34.05 0.18 31.63
C PHE A 254 -34.77 -1.17 31.54
N ARG A 255 -34.08 -2.23 31.08
CA ARG A 255 -34.51 -3.63 31.27
C ARG A 255 -33.29 -4.53 31.48
N PRO A 256 -32.85 -4.79 32.72
CA PRO A 256 -31.81 -5.77 32.95
C PRO A 256 -32.45 -7.16 32.98
N PHE A 257 -32.09 -7.99 32.01
CA PHE A 257 -31.85 -9.40 32.29
C PHE A 257 -30.47 -9.72 31.74
N MET A 258 -29.44 -9.55 32.57
CA MET A 258 -28.15 -10.20 32.34
C MET A 258 -28.19 -11.51 33.12
N PRO A 259 -28.09 -12.68 32.49
CA PRO A 259 -27.68 -13.87 33.20
C PRO A 259 -26.29 -13.62 33.78
N ASP A 260 -26.11 -13.92 35.06
CA ASP A 260 -24.83 -13.82 35.73
C ASP A 260 -23.93 -14.98 35.25
N HIS A 261 -23.10 -14.69 34.27
CA HIS A 261 -22.08 -15.63 33.75
C HIS A 261 -20.73 -15.48 34.46
N ALA A 262 -20.65 -14.69 35.53
CA ALA A 262 -19.45 -14.55 36.33
C ALA A 262 -19.02 -15.93 36.86
N GLY A 263 -17.82 -16.37 36.50
CA GLY A 263 -17.29 -17.69 36.84
C GLY A 263 -17.66 -18.82 35.88
N SER A 264 -18.17 -18.52 34.68
CA SER A 264 -18.28 -19.50 33.59
C SER A 264 -17.12 -19.37 32.60
N ASP A 265 -16.66 -20.49 32.03
CA ASP A 265 -15.60 -20.54 30.99
C ASP A 265 -15.94 -19.73 29.72
N GLN A 266 -17.18 -19.21 29.60
CA GLN A 266 -17.70 -18.39 28.50
C GLN A 266 -17.60 -16.88 28.75
N PHE A 267 -17.09 -16.44 29.89
CA PHE A 267 -16.95 -15.02 30.23
C PHE A 267 -15.93 -14.30 29.32
N VAL A 268 -16.27 -13.08 28.89
CA VAL A 268 -15.40 -12.18 28.13
C VAL A 268 -15.41 -10.80 28.79
N PRO A 269 -14.25 -10.26 29.20
CA PRO A 269 -14.15 -8.92 29.77
C PRO A 269 -14.55 -7.82 28.79
N GLU A 270 -15.22 -6.79 29.30
CA GLU A 270 -15.53 -5.59 28.54
C GLU A 270 -14.32 -4.63 28.51
N ARG A 271 -13.92 -4.19 27.31
CA ARG A 271 -12.90 -3.18 27.10
C ARG A 271 -13.53 -1.81 26.79
N SER A 272 -13.13 -0.80 27.56
CA SER A 272 -13.49 0.59 27.29
C SER A 272 -12.63 1.20 26.18
N LEU A 273 -13.16 2.24 25.53
CA LEU A 273 -12.37 3.11 24.66
C LEU A 273 -11.28 3.82 25.49
N SER A 274 -10.12 4.07 24.89
CA SER A 274 -9.09 4.90 25.53
C SER A 274 -9.58 6.35 25.70
N ASP A 275 -8.96 7.11 26.59
CA ASP A 275 -9.30 8.53 26.81
C ASP A 275 -9.17 9.35 25.52
N TYR A 276 -8.11 9.06 24.74
CA TYR A 276 -7.91 9.66 23.43
C TYR A 276 -9.11 9.39 22.51
N VAL A 277 -9.46 8.12 22.28
CA VAL A 277 -10.55 7.74 21.37
C VAL A 277 -11.89 8.28 21.86
N THR A 278 -12.14 8.23 23.17
CA THR A 278 -13.34 8.79 23.80
C THR A 278 -13.50 10.26 23.48
N ARG A 279 -12.44 11.06 23.63
CA ARG A 279 -12.45 12.49 23.29
C ARG A 279 -12.81 12.72 21.82
N GLN A 280 -12.25 11.94 20.90
CA GLN A 280 -12.51 12.09 19.46
C GLN A 280 -13.95 11.69 19.10
N PHE A 281 -14.49 10.64 19.71
CA PHE A 281 -15.85 10.19 19.46
C PHE A 281 -16.93 11.12 20.05
N LEU A 282 -16.65 11.83 21.14
CA LEU A 282 -17.55 12.87 21.65
C LEU A 282 -17.68 14.04 20.67
N ALA A 283 -16.62 14.34 19.92
CA ALA A 283 -16.60 15.38 18.90
C ALA A 283 -17.43 15.05 17.64
N LEU A 284 -17.87 13.80 17.44
CA LEU A 284 -18.79 13.43 16.34
C LEU A 284 -20.09 14.25 16.35
N SER A 285 -20.53 14.74 17.52
CA SER A 285 -21.70 15.62 17.62
C SER A 285 -21.51 17.00 16.94
N LEU A 286 -20.26 17.40 16.68
CA LEU A 286 -19.90 18.73 16.20
C LEU A 286 -19.64 18.79 14.69
N VAL A 287 -19.54 17.65 14.02
CA VAL A 287 -19.25 17.57 12.57
C VAL A 287 -20.51 17.79 11.74
N ASP A 288 -20.35 18.09 10.45
CA ASP A 288 -21.49 18.38 9.59
C ASP A 288 -22.10 17.10 8.99
N SER A 289 -21.26 16.08 8.76
CA SER A 289 -21.70 14.78 8.27
C SER A 289 -20.83 13.62 8.75
N VAL A 290 -21.43 12.44 8.86
CA VAL A 290 -20.76 11.20 9.26
C VAL A 290 -21.16 10.08 8.29
N THR A 291 -20.17 9.44 7.67
CA THR A 291 -20.37 8.13 7.03
C THR A 291 -20.30 7.04 8.10
N VAL A 292 -21.20 6.05 8.05
CA VAL A 292 -21.22 4.91 8.97
C VAL A 292 -21.73 3.68 8.22
N ASP A 293 -21.07 2.52 8.35
CA ASP A 293 -21.46 1.31 7.63
C ASP A 293 -22.06 0.25 8.57
N PRO A 294 -23.39 0.05 8.57
CA PRO A 294 -24.01 -1.11 9.20
C PRO A 294 -23.42 -2.45 8.76
N HIS A 295 -23.00 -2.59 7.49
CA HIS A 295 -22.39 -3.82 7.00
C HIS A 295 -20.92 -4.05 7.40
N LYS A 296 -20.37 -3.17 8.23
CA LYS A 296 -19.05 -3.32 8.86
C LYS A 296 -19.25 -3.67 10.34
N SER A 297 -18.95 -2.74 11.24
CA SER A 297 -19.07 -2.90 12.69
C SER A 297 -20.52 -2.93 13.20
N GLY A 298 -21.51 -2.76 12.32
CA GLY A 298 -22.92 -2.96 12.64
C GLY A 298 -23.43 -4.39 12.48
N TYR A 299 -22.62 -5.34 11.99
CA TYR A 299 -22.98 -6.76 11.82
C TYR A 299 -24.23 -7.00 10.93
N VAL A 300 -24.56 -6.06 10.05
CA VAL A 300 -25.64 -6.22 9.07
C VAL A 300 -25.07 -6.84 7.79
N PRO A 301 -25.77 -7.75 7.09
CA PRO A 301 -25.30 -8.24 5.80
C PRO A 301 -25.13 -7.12 4.76
N TYR A 302 -24.16 -7.26 3.87
CA TYR A 302 -24.07 -6.42 2.67
C TYR A 302 -25.36 -6.55 1.81
N PRO A 303 -25.79 -5.47 1.12
CA PRO A 303 -25.28 -4.09 1.18
C PRO A 303 -26.01 -3.25 2.24
N ALA A 304 -25.26 -2.52 3.08
CA ALA A 304 -25.80 -1.53 4.00
C ALA A 304 -24.71 -0.52 4.43
N GLY A 305 -24.61 0.60 3.72
CA GLY A 305 -23.90 1.81 4.15
C GLY A 305 -24.84 2.86 4.70
N GLY A 306 -24.29 3.95 5.23
CA GLY A 306 -25.08 5.02 5.84
C GLY A 306 -24.38 6.37 5.78
N LEU A 307 -25.17 7.42 5.56
CA LEU A 307 -24.75 8.81 5.65
C LEU A 307 -25.70 9.57 6.58
N CYS A 308 -25.14 10.28 7.55
CA CYS A 308 -25.89 11.14 8.46
C CYS A 308 -25.40 12.59 8.34
N TYR A 309 -26.31 13.54 8.18
CA TYR A 309 -26.05 14.97 8.30
C TYR A 309 -26.50 15.46 9.67
N ARG A 310 -25.66 16.28 10.32
CA ARG A 310 -26.04 16.97 11.57
C ARG A 310 -27.21 17.92 11.33
N ASP A 311 -27.15 18.62 10.23
CA ASP A 311 -28.25 19.44 9.72
C ASP A 311 -28.82 18.79 8.47
N GLY A 312 -30.03 18.24 8.60
CA GLY A 312 -30.70 17.53 7.53
C GLY A 312 -30.97 18.40 6.30
N ARG A 313 -30.94 19.74 6.41
CA ARG A 313 -31.06 20.66 5.25
C ARG A 313 -29.92 20.45 4.24
N MET A 314 -28.78 19.92 4.67
CA MET A 314 -27.62 19.63 3.81
C MET A 314 -27.95 18.63 2.69
N ARG A 315 -28.94 17.74 2.87
CA ARG A 315 -29.36 16.79 1.84
C ARG A 315 -29.89 17.46 0.57
N TYR A 316 -30.45 18.67 0.68
CA TYR A 316 -30.98 19.43 -0.47
C TYR A 316 -29.87 19.91 -1.41
N GLN A 317 -28.63 19.99 -0.92
CA GLN A 317 -27.47 20.28 -1.75
C GLN A 317 -27.24 19.18 -2.80
N LEU A 318 -27.79 17.98 -2.62
CA LEU A 318 -27.74 16.89 -3.60
C LEU A 318 -28.84 17.00 -4.68
N THR A 319 -29.65 18.07 -4.64
CA THR A 319 -30.82 18.25 -5.50
C THR A 319 -30.81 19.64 -6.14
N TRP A 320 -31.83 19.93 -6.95
CA TRP A 320 -32.15 21.30 -7.38
C TRP A 320 -33.21 21.98 -6.52
N PHE A 321 -33.77 21.28 -5.53
CA PHE A 321 -34.85 21.78 -4.68
C PHE A 321 -34.31 22.52 -3.46
N ASN A 322 -35.03 23.55 -3.00
CA ASN A 322 -34.77 24.20 -1.72
C ASN A 322 -35.76 23.69 -0.65
N PRO A 323 -35.34 23.61 0.63
CA PRO A 323 -36.23 23.22 1.72
C PRO A 323 -37.31 24.28 1.98
N SER A 324 -38.52 23.85 2.37
CA SER A 324 -39.56 24.72 2.94
C SER A 324 -39.35 24.94 4.44
N GLY A 325 -39.71 26.12 4.93
CA GLY A 325 -39.50 26.55 6.32
C GLY A 325 -40.45 25.91 7.34
N HIS A 326 -41.49 25.20 6.90
CA HIS A 326 -42.49 24.60 7.80
C HIS A 326 -42.13 23.21 8.36
N GLY A 327 -40.87 22.77 8.23
CA GLY A 327 -40.32 21.65 9.01
C GLY A 327 -40.99 20.28 8.83
N SER A 328 -42.09 20.19 8.08
CA SER A 328 -42.67 18.95 7.60
C SER A 328 -41.81 18.47 6.45
N ALA A 329 -41.45 17.18 6.49
CA ALA A 329 -41.04 16.50 5.27
C ALA A 329 -42.08 16.85 4.21
N ASP A 330 -41.65 17.38 3.06
CA ASP A 330 -42.54 17.54 1.92
C ASP A 330 -43.15 16.15 1.67
N PRO A 331 -44.43 15.89 2.03
CA PRO A 331 -44.96 14.53 2.16
C PRO A 331 -44.94 13.77 0.83
N GLU A 332 -44.73 14.50 -0.27
CA GLU A 332 -44.66 14.01 -1.63
C GLU A 332 -43.24 13.68 -2.12
N MET A 333 -42.16 14.11 -1.44
CA MET A 333 -40.79 13.86 -1.91
C MET A 333 -40.23 12.52 -1.43
N SER A 334 -40.10 11.58 -2.37
CA SER A 334 -39.45 10.27 -2.15
C SER A 334 -38.02 10.41 -1.63
N LEU A 335 -37.66 9.63 -0.61
CA LEU A 335 -36.29 9.52 -0.06
C LEU A 335 -35.21 9.25 -1.12
N SER A 336 -35.58 8.70 -2.27
CA SER A 336 -34.67 8.41 -3.39
C SER A 336 -34.05 9.66 -4.02
N VAL A 337 -34.64 10.85 -3.90
CA VAL A 337 -34.10 12.06 -4.56
C VAL A 337 -32.90 12.66 -3.84
N PHE A 338 -32.68 12.33 -2.57
CA PHE A 338 -31.66 12.94 -1.72
C PHE A 338 -30.33 12.17 -1.72
N GLY A 339 -29.84 11.82 -2.91
CA GLY A 339 -28.52 11.21 -3.10
C GLY A 339 -28.31 10.63 -4.49
N MET A 340 -27.22 9.88 -4.66
CA MET A 340 -26.76 9.41 -5.97
C MET A 340 -27.58 8.21 -6.47
N GLU A 341 -27.99 7.33 -5.56
CA GLU A 341 -28.75 6.13 -5.88
C GLU A 341 -30.25 6.43 -6.10
N GLY A 342 -30.88 5.73 -7.05
CA GLY A 342 -32.32 5.81 -7.32
C GLY A 342 -33.13 4.73 -6.60
N SER A 343 -33.48 3.65 -7.32
CA SER A 343 -34.12 2.47 -6.74
C SER A 343 -33.21 1.81 -5.70
N LYS A 344 -33.75 1.53 -4.52
CA LYS A 344 -33.00 1.00 -3.38
C LYS A 344 -33.85 0.02 -2.57
N SER A 345 -33.22 -1.02 -2.03
CA SER A 345 -33.93 -2.10 -1.34
C SER A 345 -34.44 -1.65 0.03
N GLY A 346 -35.77 -1.69 0.23
CA GLY A 346 -36.37 -1.51 1.55
C GLY A 346 -35.94 -2.58 2.56
N ALA A 347 -35.52 -3.76 2.08
CA ALA A 347 -35.03 -4.84 2.94
C ALA A 347 -33.70 -4.48 3.63
N ALA A 348 -32.82 -3.69 3.00
CA ALA A 348 -31.60 -3.21 3.64
C ALA A 348 -31.92 -2.29 4.83
N ALA A 349 -32.89 -1.38 4.66
CA ALA A 349 -33.37 -0.53 5.76
C ALA A 349 -34.04 -1.36 6.88
N ALA A 350 -34.85 -2.36 6.52
CA ALA A 350 -35.46 -3.26 7.49
C ALA A 350 -34.42 -4.08 8.28
N ALA A 351 -33.36 -4.56 7.62
CA ALA A 351 -32.27 -5.30 8.25
C ALA A 351 -31.51 -4.43 9.27
N VAL A 352 -31.16 -3.20 8.88
CA VAL A 352 -30.49 -2.24 9.78
C VAL A 352 -31.41 -1.86 10.95
N TRP A 353 -32.68 -1.61 10.68
CA TRP A 353 -33.66 -1.28 11.72
C TRP A 353 -33.79 -2.42 12.73
N LEU A 354 -34.02 -3.66 12.26
CA LEU A 354 -34.15 -4.84 13.10
C LEU A 354 -32.91 -5.05 13.95
N SER A 355 -31.71 -4.97 13.36
CA SER A 355 -30.45 -5.09 14.08
C SER A 355 -30.32 -4.03 15.19
N ASN A 356 -30.63 -2.77 14.88
CA ASN A 356 -30.55 -1.66 15.84
C ASN A 356 -31.52 -1.79 17.02
N ILE A 357 -32.74 -2.27 16.80
CA ILE A 357 -33.73 -2.45 17.87
C ILE A 357 -33.52 -3.74 18.68
N THR A 358 -32.92 -4.77 18.07
CA THR A 358 -32.65 -6.04 18.74
C THR A 358 -31.39 -5.97 19.59
N ILE A 359 -30.31 -5.42 19.03
CA ILE A 359 -29.01 -5.34 19.72
C ILE A 359 -28.97 -4.11 20.62
N GLY A 360 -29.49 -2.97 20.17
CA GLY A 360 -29.49 -1.70 20.93
C GLY A 360 -28.25 -0.84 20.64
N LEU A 361 -28.48 0.42 20.22
CA LEU A 361 -27.44 1.41 19.89
C LEU A 361 -26.85 2.11 21.13
N HIS A 362 -26.52 1.33 22.17
CA HIS A 362 -26.01 1.80 23.46
C HIS A 362 -24.99 0.83 24.06
N LYS A 363 -24.43 1.19 25.21
CA LYS A 363 -23.34 0.46 25.88
C LYS A 363 -23.72 -0.99 26.20
N ASP A 364 -24.96 -1.25 26.63
CA ASP A 364 -25.42 -2.61 26.98
C ASP A 364 -25.79 -3.47 25.74
N GLY A 365 -25.65 -2.93 24.53
CA GLY A 365 -26.03 -3.56 23.27
C GLY A 365 -24.84 -3.73 22.34
N TYR A 366 -24.81 -2.93 21.26
CA TYR A 366 -23.65 -2.87 20.37
C TYR A 366 -22.36 -2.49 21.11
N GLY A 367 -22.47 -1.70 22.18
CA GLY A 367 -21.31 -1.33 22.99
C GLY A 367 -20.64 -2.55 23.60
N MET A 368 -21.42 -3.44 24.23
CA MET A 368 -20.95 -4.70 24.81
C MET A 368 -20.40 -5.63 23.72
N LEU A 369 -21.11 -5.78 22.60
CA LEU A 369 -20.67 -6.61 21.47
C LEU A 369 -19.29 -6.17 20.95
N LEU A 370 -19.12 -4.88 20.69
CA LEU A 370 -17.87 -4.31 20.17
C LEU A 370 -16.78 -4.25 21.24
N SER A 371 -17.14 -4.02 22.50
CA SER A 371 -16.25 -4.08 23.66
C SER A 371 -15.58 -5.46 23.78
N ASN A 372 -16.35 -6.53 23.61
CA ASN A 372 -15.82 -7.91 23.61
C ASN A 372 -14.88 -8.15 22.42
N ALA A 373 -15.23 -7.66 21.22
CA ALA A 373 -14.35 -7.75 20.06
C ALA A 373 -13.05 -6.94 20.26
N MET A 374 -13.12 -5.76 20.90
CA MET A 374 -11.95 -4.94 21.27
C MET A 374 -11.05 -5.62 22.30
N PHE A 375 -11.64 -6.38 23.22
CA PHE A 375 -10.88 -7.21 24.16
C PHE A 375 -10.18 -8.38 23.43
N GLY A 376 -10.88 -9.06 22.51
CA GLY A 376 -10.26 -10.05 21.63
C GLY A 376 -9.09 -9.48 20.81
N ALA A 377 -9.24 -8.26 20.30
CA ALA A 377 -8.16 -7.56 19.62
C ALA A 377 -6.97 -7.26 20.55
N LEU A 378 -7.21 -6.88 21.81
CA LEU A 378 -6.16 -6.66 22.81
C LEU A 378 -5.41 -7.96 23.12
N LYS A 379 -6.13 -9.07 23.35
CA LYS A 379 -5.55 -10.40 23.55
C LYS A 379 -4.66 -10.78 22.36
N MET A 380 -5.17 -10.62 21.14
CA MET A 380 -4.39 -10.94 19.95
C MET A 380 -3.19 -10.00 19.77
N TYR A 381 -3.33 -8.71 20.06
CA TYR A 381 -2.20 -7.77 20.11
C TYR A 381 -1.12 -8.21 21.11
N SER A 382 -1.51 -8.69 22.30
CA SER A 382 -0.56 -9.15 23.31
C SER A 382 0.28 -10.34 22.83
N HIS A 383 -0.33 -11.30 22.14
CA HIS A 383 0.41 -12.38 21.48
C HIS A 383 1.36 -11.82 20.42
N LEU A 384 0.87 -11.00 19.48
CA LEU A 384 1.67 -10.45 18.39
C LEU A 384 2.86 -9.60 18.89
N ALA A 385 2.66 -8.78 19.92
CA ALA A 385 3.68 -7.89 20.47
C ALA A 385 4.77 -8.63 21.25
N THR A 386 4.53 -9.88 21.64
CA THR A 386 5.44 -10.68 22.46
C THR A 386 5.88 -11.98 21.80
N MET A 387 5.42 -12.25 20.58
CA MET A 387 5.65 -13.52 19.88
C MET A 387 7.14 -13.78 19.62
N ASP A 388 7.91 -12.71 19.42
CA ASP A 388 9.37 -12.75 19.27
C ASP A 388 10.11 -13.19 20.53
N MET A 389 9.44 -13.22 21.70
CA MET A 389 10.01 -13.79 22.93
C MET A 389 9.84 -15.31 22.99
N ASP A 390 8.96 -15.88 22.17
CA ASP A 390 8.66 -17.31 22.12
C ASP A 390 9.24 -17.97 20.85
N SER A 391 10.13 -17.31 20.11
CA SER A 391 10.76 -17.81 18.89
C SER A 391 12.18 -17.27 18.71
N ASP A 392 13.13 -18.15 18.34
CA ASP A 392 14.49 -17.76 17.94
C ASP A 392 14.59 -17.43 16.43
N LEU A 393 13.52 -17.68 15.66
CA LEU A 393 13.49 -17.53 14.19
C LEU A 393 12.65 -16.34 13.72
N LEU A 394 11.55 -16.06 14.41
CA LEU A 394 10.51 -15.12 13.97
C LEU A 394 10.48 -13.87 14.84
N GLN A 395 10.63 -12.71 14.20
CA GLN A 395 10.32 -11.43 14.82
C GLN A 395 8.94 -10.98 14.38
N VAL A 396 8.11 -10.50 15.31
CA VAL A 396 6.81 -9.88 15.01
C VAL A 396 6.76 -8.50 15.65
N ILE A 397 6.49 -7.48 14.83
CA ILE A 397 6.42 -6.09 15.29
C ILE A 397 5.06 -5.49 14.89
N PRO A 398 4.18 -5.20 15.86
CA PRO A 398 2.95 -4.44 15.62
C PRO A 398 3.25 -3.00 15.19
N LEU A 399 2.45 -2.46 14.26
CA LEU A 399 2.53 -1.06 13.85
C LEU A 399 2.27 -0.13 15.04
N VAL A 400 1.24 -0.42 15.83
CA VAL A 400 0.97 0.31 17.07
C VAL A 400 2.00 -0.06 18.13
N MET A 401 2.83 0.91 18.46
CA MET A 401 3.93 0.80 19.42
C MET A 401 3.41 0.58 20.85
N LEU A 402 4.16 -0.21 21.61
CA LEU A 402 4.04 -0.29 23.06
C LEU A 402 4.35 1.09 23.69
N PRO A 403 3.78 1.44 24.84
CA PRO A 403 4.05 2.73 25.50
C PRO A 403 5.55 3.02 25.70
N ALA A 404 6.34 2.04 26.16
CA ALA A 404 7.78 2.19 26.36
C ALA A 404 8.52 2.48 25.04
N GLU A 405 8.05 1.90 23.93
CA GLU A 405 8.64 2.19 22.61
C GLU A 405 8.33 3.63 22.16
N LYS A 406 7.11 4.14 22.43
CA LYS A 406 6.72 5.53 22.08
C LYS A 406 7.59 6.56 22.82
N GLU A 407 8.00 6.22 24.03
CA GLU A 407 8.89 7.03 24.87
C GLU A 407 10.37 6.89 24.49
N ASN A 408 10.70 6.09 23.45
CA ASN A 408 12.07 5.70 23.08
C ASN A 408 12.86 5.12 24.27
N ALA A 409 12.20 4.31 25.10
CA ALA A 409 12.84 3.63 26.23
C ALA A 409 13.91 2.62 25.75
N THR A 410 14.75 2.18 26.69
CA THR A 410 15.78 1.17 26.41
C THR A 410 15.16 -0.20 26.09
N HIS A 411 15.92 -1.04 25.40
CA HIS A 411 15.47 -2.40 25.08
C HIS A 411 15.06 -3.21 26.32
N GLU A 412 15.77 -3.06 27.43
CA GLU A 412 15.45 -3.71 28.71
C GLU A 412 14.08 -3.30 29.27
N VAL A 413 13.74 -2.00 29.18
CA VAL A 413 12.43 -1.48 29.61
C VAL A 413 11.31 -1.99 28.71
N VAL A 414 11.55 -2.06 27.39
CA VAL A 414 10.59 -2.64 26.44
C VAL A 414 10.35 -4.12 26.74
N LEU A 415 11.41 -4.90 26.99
CA LEU A 415 11.30 -6.31 27.38
C LEU A 415 10.56 -6.49 28.70
N ALA A 416 10.81 -5.63 29.70
CA ALA A 416 10.06 -5.65 30.96
C ALA A 416 8.57 -5.39 30.70
N GLN A 417 8.22 -4.39 29.90
CA GLN A 417 6.83 -4.10 29.55
C GLN A 417 6.16 -5.25 28.77
N LYS A 418 6.90 -5.95 27.89
CA LYS A 418 6.39 -7.17 27.23
C LYS A 418 6.06 -8.25 28.27
N ARG A 419 6.92 -8.49 29.27
CA ARG A 419 6.66 -9.45 30.36
C ARG A 419 5.43 -9.09 31.19
N GLU A 420 5.26 -7.81 31.51
CA GLU A 420 4.05 -7.32 32.19
C GLU A 420 2.80 -7.57 31.33
N LEU A 421 2.86 -7.29 30.02
CA LEU A 421 1.76 -7.57 29.10
C LEU A 421 1.41 -9.07 29.02
N ILE A 422 2.42 -9.94 29.11
CA ILE A 422 2.22 -11.39 29.19
C ILE A 422 1.46 -11.76 30.46
N HIS A 423 1.93 -11.26 31.59
CA HIS A 423 1.40 -11.57 32.92
C HIS A 423 -0.04 -11.07 33.12
N HIS A 424 -0.30 -9.80 32.75
CA HIS A 424 -1.58 -9.15 33.00
C HIS A 424 -2.65 -9.53 31.99
N ILE A 425 -2.27 -9.82 30.73
CA ILE A 425 -3.23 -9.97 29.63
C ILE A 425 -3.05 -11.28 28.88
N ARG A 426 -1.88 -11.54 28.28
CA ARG A 426 -1.72 -12.65 27.31
C ARG A 426 -2.09 -14.00 27.91
N ASP A 427 -1.43 -14.37 29.01
CA ASP A 427 -1.51 -15.72 29.58
C ASP A 427 -2.54 -15.82 30.72
N LYS A 428 -3.24 -14.71 31.02
CA LYS A 428 -4.25 -14.65 32.08
C LYS A 428 -5.63 -15.06 31.56
N PRO A 429 -6.31 -16.06 32.15
CA PRO A 429 -7.66 -16.45 31.77
C PRO A 429 -8.66 -15.29 31.91
N ASN A 430 -9.73 -15.29 31.12
CA ASN A 430 -10.69 -14.17 31.07
C ASN A 430 -11.32 -13.90 32.44
N GLU A 431 -11.66 -14.95 33.16
CA GLU A 431 -12.24 -14.96 34.50
C GLU A 431 -11.33 -14.33 35.56
N ASP A 432 -10.01 -14.30 35.31
CA ASP A 432 -9.01 -13.73 36.21
C ASP A 432 -8.64 -12.29 35.84
N ILE A 433 -9.08 -11.77 34.69
CA ILE A 433 -8.82 -10.40 34.25
C ILE A 433 -9.55 -9.41 35.17
N THR A 434 -8.78 -8.58 35.86
CA THR A 434 -9.27 -7.57 36.79
C THR A 434 -9.43 -6.21 36.11
N ARG A 435 -10.05 -5.25 36.82
CA ARG A 435 -10.11 -3.86 36.38
C ARG A 435 -8.74 -3.20 36.26
N ASP A 436 -7.80 -3.56 37.14
CA ASP A 436 -6.45 -3.00 37.13
C ASP A 436 -5.67 -3.51 35.90
N ASP A 437 -5.86 -4.77 35.52
CA ASP A 437 -5.28 -5.33 34.29
C ASP A 437 -5.80 -4.58 33.04
N LEU A 438 -7.12 -4.31 32.98
CA LEU A 438 -7.73 -3.56 31.88
C LEU A 438 -7.29 -2.09 31.87
N GLN A 439 -7.10 -1.48 33.05
CA GLN A 439 -6.57 -0.12 33.17
C GLN A 439 -5.12 -0.05 32.69
N PHE A 440 -4.28 -1.01 33.08
CA PHE A 440 -2.92 -1.16 32.54
C PHE A 440 -2.95 -1.29 31.02
N ALA A 441 -3.81 -2.17 30.50
CA ALA A 441 -3.89 -2.47 29.07
C ALA A 441 -4.58 -1.39 28.21
N SER A 442 -5.14 -0.35 28.82
CA SER A 442 -5.88 0.73 28.14
C SER A 442 -5.06 1.47 27.07
N SER A 443 -3.73 1.47 27.20
CA SER A 443 -2.79 2.15 26.30
C SER A 443 -2.18 1.24 25.22
N PHE A 444 -2.57 -0.03 25.16
CA PHE A 444 -2.01 -1.05 24.27
C PHE A 444 -2.93 -1.38 23.10
N GLY A 445 -2.34 -1.77 21.97
CA GLY A 445 -3.06 -2.20 20.78
C GLY A 445 -3.72 -1.08 19.98
N SER A 446 -4.41 -1.48 18.91
CA SER A 446 -5.14 -0.58 18.02
C SER A 446 -6.24 0.20 18.75
N ASP A 447 -6.55 1.40 18.23
CA ASP A 447 -7.67 2.21 18.69
C ASP A 447 -9.00 1.46 18.53
N LEU A 448 -9.22 0.79 17.38
CA LEU A 448 -10.46 0.11 17.03
C LEU A 448 -10.23 -1.25 16.35
N SER A 449 -10.06 -2.28 17.17
CA SER A 449 -10.08 -3.72 16.86
C SER A 449 -9.33 -4.22 15.61
N THR A 450 -8.34 -3.48 15.10
CA THR A 450 -7.60 -3.85 13.88
C THR A 450 -6.11 -3.81 14.14
N ASN A 451 -5.50 -4.98 14.32
CA ASN A 451 -4.08 -5.11 14.62
C ASN A 451 -3.30 -5.32 13.32
N SER A 452 -2.39 -4.40 13.03
CA SER A 452 -1.49 -4.52 11.88
C SER A 452 -0.07 -4.69 12.35
N PHE A 453 0.68 -5.55 11.68
CA PHE A 453 2.01 -5.97 12.12
C PHE A 453 2.81 -6.50 10.94
N ALA A 454 4.13 -6.56 11.10
CA ALA A 454 5.00 -7.19 10.12
C ALA A 454 5.93 -8.20 10.80
N CYS A 455 6.33 -9.19 10.01
CA CYS A 455 7.28 -10.22 10.41
C CYS A 455 8.66 -9.95 9.83
N ASN A 456 9.69 -10.37 10.56
CA ASN A 456 11.08 -10.46 10.10
C ASN A 456 11.74 -11.73 10.64
N PHE A 457 12.98 -12.02 10.25
CA PHE A 457 13.66 -13.28 10.59
C PHE A 457 15.17 -13.12 10.73
N TRP A 458 15.82 -14.07 11.41
CA TRP A 458 17.28 -14.13 11.55
C TRP A 458 17.91 -15.05 10.52
N VAL A 459 19.11 -14.67 10.05
CA VAL A 459 19.98 -15.45 9.17
C VAL A 459 21.38 -15.47 9.79
N GLY A 460 21.89 -16.65 10.15
CA GLY A 460 23.22 -16.79 10.75
C GLY A 460 23.42 -15.95 12.03
N GLY A 461 22.37 -15.79 12.84
CA GLY A 461 22.38 -14.97 14.06
C GLY A 461 22.26 -13.46 13.84
N GLN A 462 22.12 -13.00 12.59
CA GLN A 462 21.89 -11.59 12.25
C GLN A 462 20.45 -11.39 11.82
N LEU A 463 19.79 -10.35 12.32
CA LEU A 463 18.45 -9.99 11.89
C LEU A 463 18.50 -9.51 10.43
N ASN A 464 17.59 -9.99 9.57
CA ASN A 464 17.49 -9.53 8.21
C ASN A 464 17.25 -8.00 8.17
N ALA A 465 18.01 -7.29 7.34
CA ALA A 465 17.88 -5.84 7.16
C ALA A 465 17.36 -5.45 5.77
N ASP A 466 17.07 -6.42 4.89
CA ASP A 466 16.56 -6.21 3.54
C ASP A 466 15.02 -6.19 3.53
N ILE A 467 14.44 -5.10 3.05
CA ILE A 467 12.98 -4.91 3.01
C ILE A 467 12.34 -5.88 2.00
N ALA A 468 13.00 -6.20 0.90
CA ALA A 468 12.44 -7.13 -0.08
C ALA A 468 12.27 -8.53 0.52
N GLU A 469 13.20 -8.98 1.37
CA GLU A 469 13.12 -10.29 2.00
C GLU A 469 12.12 -10.33 3.16
N ALA A 470 11.96 -9.22 3.90
CA ALA A 470 10.84 -9.09 4.83
C ALA A 470 9.49 -9.09 4.10
N ASN A 471 9.38 -8.38 2.97
CA ASN A 471 8.18 -8.38 2.14
C ASN A 471 7.88 -9.78 1.57
N TYR A 472 8.92 -10.53 1.20
CA TYR A 472 8.81 -11.91 0.76
C TYR A 472 8.21 -12.80 1.86
N LEU A 473 8.76 -12.73 3.09
CA LEU A 473 8.25 -13.45 4.25
C LEU A 473 6.77 -13.14 4.50
N ASN A 474 6.40 -11.87 4.63
CA ASN A 474 5.02 -11.47 4.93
C ASN A 474 4.05 -11.89 3.80
N GLN A 475 4.47 -11.80 2.53
CA GLN A 475 3.68 -12.27 1.39
C GLN A 475 3.44 -13.78 1.45
N ARG A 476 4.48 -14.58 1.76
CA ARG A 476 4.38 -16.05 1.82
C ARG A 476 3.51 -16.51 3.00
N ILE A 477 3.63 -15.84 4.15
CA ILE A 477 2.73 -16.07 5.29
C ILE A 477 1.29 -15.79 4.87
N TYR A 478 1.02 -14.66 4.22
CA TYR A 478 -0.31 -14.33 3.72
C TYR A 478 -0.84 -15.39 2.75
N GLU A 479 -0.07 -15.79 1.74
CA GLU A 479 -0.47 -16.82 0.77
C GLU A 479 -0.74 -18.18 1.44
N ARG A 480 -0.02 -18.50 2.53
CA ARG A 480 -0.27 -19.72 3.32
C ARG A 480 -1.53 -19.62 4.18
N LEU A 481 -1.95 -18.41 4.53
CA LEU A 481 -3.04 -18.09 5.47
C LEU A 481 -4.14 -17.25 4.79
N SER A 482 -4.38 -17.46 3.50
CA SER A 482 -5.46 -16.78 2.77
C SER A 482 -5.92 -17.61 1.58
N ILE A 483 -7.03 -17.17 0.97
CA ILE A 483 -7.56 -17.70 -0.28
C ILE A 483 -7.40 -16.61 -1.33
N THR A 484 -6.48 -16.80 -2.26
CA THR A 484 -6.11 -15.84 -3.30
C THR A 484 -6.35 -16.36 -4.71
N LYS A 485 -6.44 -17.68 -4.86
CA LYS A 485 -6.65 -18.39 -6.12
C LYS A 485 -7.87 -19.31 -6.03
N VAL A 486 -8.42 -19.66 -7.19
CA VAL A 486 -9.62 -20.52 -7.28
C VAL A 486 -9.34 -21.96 -6.84
N ASP A 487 -8.09 -22.40 -6.94
CA ASP A 487 -7.60 -23.72 -6.57
C ASP A 487 -7.04 -23.80 -5.15
N ASP A 488 -7.08 -22.70 -4.38
CA ASP A 488 -6.73 -22.73 -2.97
C ASP A 488 -7.74 -23.59 -2.17
N ASP A 489 -7.21 -24.55 -1.42
CA ASP A 489 -8.00 -25.42 -0.56
C ASP A 489 -8.15 -24.80 0.83
N ILE A 490 -9.39 -24.41 1.18
CA ILE A 490 -9.69 -23.77 2.46
C ILE A 490 -9.45 -24.68 3.66
N GLU A 491 -9.60 -26.00 3.51
CA GLU A 491 -9.40 -26.97 4.58
C GLU A 491 -7.92 -27.09 4.99
N LYS A 492 -7.00 -26.58 4.17
CA LYS A 492 -5.56 -26.52 4.45
C LYS A 492 -5.12 -25.20 5.08
N ARG A 493 -6.04 -24.27 5.32
CA ARG A 493 -5.74 -22.94 5.89
C ARG A 493 -6.18 -22.93 7.37
N PRO A 494 -5.26 -22.99 8.35
CA PRO A 494 -5.63 -23.03 9.76
C PRO A 494 -6.26 -21.70 10.24
N LEU A 495 -5.95 -20.59 9.55
CA LEU A 495 -6.53 -19.28 9.78
C LEU A 495 -6.49 -18.44 8.50
N ILE A 496 -7.26 -17.35 8.49
CA ILE A 496 -7.29 -16.37 7.39
C ILE A 496 -6.78 -15.02 7.89
N ILE A 497 -5.82 -14.44 7.18
CA ILE A 497 -5.25 -13.13 7.47
C ILE A 497 -5.30 -12.23 6.23
N MET A 498 -5.25 -10.92 6.44
CA MET A 498 -5.18 -9.93 5.36
C MET A 498 -3.74 -9.42 5.20
N LEU A 499 -3.44 -8.90 4.00
CA LEU A 499 -2.17 -8.26 3.67
C LEU A 499 -2.45 -6.89 3.09
N THR A 500 -1.67 -5.90 3.49
CA THR A 500 -1.65 -4.55 2.90
C THR A 500 -0.21 -4.06 2.79
N GLU A 501 -0.03 -2.84 2.28
CA GLU A 501 1.28 -2.23 2.09
C GLU A 501 1.35 -0.85 2.75
N VAL A 502 2.35 -0.69 3.63
CA VAL A 502 2.74 0.60 4.21
C VAL A 502 3.61 1.33 3.18
N ASN A 503 3.00 2.23 2.44
CA ASN A 503 3.68 3.07 1.47
C ASN A 503 4.55 4.13 2.18
N GLN A 504 5.85 4.19 1.84
CA GLN A 504 6.79 5.07 2.51
C GLN A 504 6.40 6.55 2.39
N ASN A 505 5.91 6.98 1.23
CA ASN A 505 5.52 8.38 1.02
C ASN A 505 4.24 8.75 1.79
N ALA A 506 3.26 7.84 1.85
CA ALA A 506 2.00 8.09 2.53
C ALA A 506 2.12 8.03 4.06
N TYR A 507 2.84 7.03 4.58
CA TYR A 507 2.99 6.81 6.02
C TYR A 507 4.18 7.58 6.64
N GLY A 508 5.15 7.99 5.82
CA GLY A 508 6.27 8.84 6.23
C GLY A 508 6.99 8.34 7.48
N ILE A 509 6.90 9.12 8.56
CA ILE A 509 7.56 8.79 9.84
C ILE A 509 7.03 7.49 10.46
N CYS A 510 5.76 7.15 10.28
CA CYS A 510 5.18 5.90 10.78
C CYS A 510 5.87 4.68 10.14
N ALA A 511 6.00 4.68 8.80
CA ALA A 511 6.69 3.63 8.07
C ALA A 511 8.16 3.50 8.47
N LYS A 512 8.83 4.65 8.64
CA LYS A 512 10.23 4.69 9.09
C LYS A 512 10.39 4.07 10.49
N GLN A 513 9.49 4.37 11.42
CA GLN A 513 9.54 3.81 12.78
C GLN A 513 9.25 2.31 12.80
N LEU A 514 8.28 1.84 12.02
CA LEU A 514 7.99 0.41 11.89
C LEU A 514 9.20 -0.36 11.34
N LYS A 515 9.79 0.12 10.23
CA LYS A 515 11.00 -0.49 9.65
C LYS A 515 12.19 -0.47 10.61
N ARG A 516 12.39 0.64 11.34
CA ARG A 516 13.44 0.74 12.38
C ARG A 516 13.28 -0.35 13.44
N ARG A 517 12.06 -0.56 13.95
CA ARG A 517 11.76 -1.58 14.99
C ARG A 517 11.94 -3.01 14.47
N LEU A 518 11.71 -3.22 13.17
CA LEU A 518 11.99 -4.49 12.48
C LEU A 518 13.48 -4.69 12.12
N GLY A 519 14.36 -3.71 12.35
CA GLY A 519 15.77 -3.78 11.93
C GLY A 519 15.98 -3.62 10.41
N LEU A 520 14.97 -3.16 9.67
CA LEU A 520 15.02 -2.98 8.22
C LEU A 520 15.62 -1.63 7.84
N VAL A 521 16.37 -1.60 6.73
CA VAL A 521 17.04 -0.41 6.22
C VAL A 521 16.59 -0.12 4.79
N GLY A 522 15.98 1.04 4.59
CA GLY A 522 15.55 1.52 3.27
C GLY A 522 14.28 2.35 3.31
N GLU A 523 13.93 2.90 2.15
CA GLU A 523 12.76 3.78 1.93
C GLU A 523 11.71 3.08 1.04
N GLU A 524 11.85 1.78 0.82
CA GLU A 524 10.88 0.93 0.12
C GLU A 524 9.61 0.75 0.94
N ASN A 525 8.52 0.44 0.25
CA ASN A 525 7.26 0.09 0.87
C ASN A 525 7.39 -1.26 1.61
N LEU A 526 6.67 -1.38 2.73
CA LEU A 526 6.68 -2.57 3.57
C LEU A 526 5.33 -3.25 3.51
N LYS A 527 5.31 -4.54 3.16
CA LYS A 527 4.13 -5.40 3.26
C LYS A 527 3.90 -5.77 4.71
N ILE A 528 2.68 -5.58 5.17
CA ILE A 528 2.26 -5.87 6.54
C ILE A 528 1.02 -6.76 6.53
N LEU A 529 0.87 -7.54 7.59
CA LEU A 529 -0.28 -8.38 7.84
C LEU A 529 -1.29 -7.62 8.71
N VAL A 530 -2.58 -7.89 8.49
CA VAL A 530 -3.69 -7.23 9.19
C VAL A 530 -4.64 -8.27 9.78
N ASN A 531 -4.90 -8.13 11.07
CA ASN A 531 -5.84 -8.90 11.86
C ASN A 531 -6.99 -7.97 12.32
N CYS A 532 -8.09 -7.98 11.59
CA CYS A 532 -9.33 -7.31 11.98
C CYS A 532 -10.18 -8.24 12.85
N VAL A 533 -10.47 -7.82 14.08
CA VAL A 533 -11.18 -8.64 15.06
C VAL A 533 -12.60 -8.13 15.23
N MET A 534 -13.55 -8.89 14.68
CA MET A 534 -14.98 -8.67 14.85
C MET A 534 -15.66 -9.76 15.67
N SER A 535 -14.99 -10.90 15.88
CA SER A 535 -15.59 -11.99 16.64
C SER A 535 -15.59 -11.64 18.13
N PRO A 536 -16.74 -11.71 18.83
CA PRO A 536 -16.80 -11.56 20.29
C PRO A 536 -16.48 -12.86 21.04
N PHE A 537 -16.22 -13.96 20.33
CA PHE A 537 -16.01 -15.31 20.89
C PHE A 537 -14.55 -15.78 21.07
N PRO A 538 -13.49 -15.19 20.45
CA PRO A 538 -12.22 -15.89 20.31
C PRO A 538 -11.40 -15.95 21.61
N THR A 539 -11.79 -15.22 22.66
CA THR A 539 -11.11 -15.28 23.96
C THR A 539 -11.67 -16.37 24.87
N THR A 540 -12.82 -16.95 24.52
CA THR A 540 -13.39 -18.10 25.25
C THR A 540 -12.45 -19.30 25.16
N SER A 541 -12.19 -19.95 26.29
CA SER A 541 -11.28 -21.11 26.38
C SER A 541 -9.87 -20.84 25.82
N ASP A 542 -9.40 -19.58 25.88
CA ASP A 542 -8.08 -19.15 25.39
C ASP A 542 -7.80 -19.48 23.92
N PHE A 543 -8.83 -19.50 23.07
CA PHE A 543 -8.68 -19.82 21.65
C PHE A 543 -7.75 -18.84 20.89
N THR A 544 -7.59 -17.60 21.38
CA THR A 544 -6.58 -16.65 20.87
C THR A 544 -5.15 -17.20 20.93
N LYS A 545 -4.82 -18.01 21.93
CA LYS A 545 -3.51 -18.66 22.02
C LYS A 545 -3.33 -19.70 20.93
N THR A 546 -4.35 -20.49 20.62
CA THR A 546 -4.34 -21.43 19.50
C THR A 546 -4.12 -20.71 18.17
N ILE A 547 -4.85 -19.62 17.92
CA ILE A 547 -4.67 -18.78 16.73
C ILE A 547 -3.22 -18.27 16.64
N ALA A 548 -2.66 -17.78 17.76
CA ALA A 548 -1.29 -17.28 17.82
C ALA A 548 -0.25 -18.38 17.51
N MET A 549 -0.46 -19.59 18.06
CA MET A 549 0.42 -20.74 17.83
C MET A 549 0.38 -21.22 16.38
N GLU A 550 -0.80 -21.35 15.78
CA GLU A 550 -0.97 -21.72 14.37
C GLU A 550 -0.31 -20.69 13.45
N PHE A 551 -0.51 -19.40 13.72
CA PHE A 551 0.16 -18.32 12.99
C PHE A 551 1.69 -18.46 13.08
N ARG A 552 2.23 -18.60 14.30
CA ARG A 552 3.68 -18.74 14.51
C ARG A 552 4.23 -19.96 13.77
N GLY A 553 3.55 -21.11 13.89
CA GLY A 553 3.97 -22.35 13.24
C GLY A 553 4.06 -22.21 11.71
N VAL A 554 3.07 -21.55 11.09
CA VAL A 554 3.12 -21.27 9.63
C VAL A 554 4.22 -20.27 9.29
N ALA A 555 4.42 -19.23 10.09
CA ALA A 555 5.48 -18.25 9.85
C ALA A 555 6.88 -18.87 9.97
N GLU A 556 7.12 -19.71 10.98
CA GLU A 556 8.37 -20.45 11.14
C GLU A 556 8.58 -21.47 10.02
N ASP A 557 7.54 -22.19 9.58
CA ASP A 557 7.58 -23.08 8.40
C ASP A 557 7.99 -22.32 7.14
N VAL A 558 7.44 -21.12 6.91
CA VAL A 558 7.80 -20.27 5.77
C VAL A 558 9.25 -19.76 5.88
N ILE A 559 9.71 -19.43 7.09
CA ILE A 559 11.10 -19.02 7.31
C ILE A 559 12.03 -20.17 6.96
N GLN A 560 11.79 -21.36 7.49
CA GLN A 560 12.63 -22.54 7.31
C GLN A 560 12.64 -23.00 5.85
N LYS A 561 11.48 -23.16 5.22
CA LYS A 561 11.36 -23.69 3.86
C LYS A 561 11.77 -22.73 2.76
N TYR A 562 11.70 -21.42 2.99
CA TYR A 562 11.92 -20.45 1.92
C TYR A 562 12.91 -19.35 2.31
N SER A 563 12.67 -18.65 3.41
CA SER A 563 13.44 -17.42 3.71
C SER A 563 14.91 -17.72 4.05
N LEU A 564 15.19 -18.80 4.79
CA LEU A 564 16.56 -19.22 5.10
C LEU A 564 17.29 -19.73 3.85
N HIS A 565 16.63 -20.54 3.01
CA HIS A 565 17.24 -21.04 1.78
C HIS A 565 17.58 -19.91 0.79
N ARG A 566 16.75 -18.87 0.72
CA ARG A 566 17.02 -17.68 -0.11
C ARG A 566 18.20 -16.85 0.38
N ASN A 567 18.45 -16.82 1.69
CA ASN A 567 19.34 -15.83 2.30
C ASN A 567 20.59 -16.40 2.97
N THR A 568 20.73 -17.71 3.06
CA THR A 568 21.93 -18.36 3.61
C THR A 568 22.99 -18.50 2.52
N VAL A 569 24.21 -18.04 2.81
CA VAL A 569 25.36 -18.27 1.93
C VAL A 569 25.80 -19.73 2.06
N THR A 570 25.85 -20.44 0.95
CA THR A 570 26.29 -21.84 0.87
C THR A 570 27.26 -22.05 -0.29
N PRO A 571 28.16 -23.05 -0.24
CA PRO A 571 28.95 -23.44 -1.40
C PRO A 571 28.05 -23.83 -2.59
N ALA A 572 28.27 -23.22 -3.75
CA ALA A 572 27.43 -23.39 -4.94
C ALA A 572 28.24 -23.38 -6.25
N ARG A 573 27.54 -23.63 -7.36
CA ARG A 573 28.05 -23.38 -8.71
C ARG A 573 27.63 -21.99 -9.17
N PHE A 574 28.61 -21.18 -9.55
CA PHE A 574 28.45 -19.89 -10.19
C PHE A 574 28.66 -20.05 -11.68
N TYR A 575 27.77 -19.45 -12.46
CA TYR A 575 27.78 -19.49 -13.91
C TYR A 575 28.13 -18.12 -14.43
N PHE A 576 29.13 -18.06 -15.31
CA PHE A 576 29.66 -16.82 -15.86
C PHE A 576 29.61 -16.88 -17.38
N MET A 577 28.98 -15.90 -18.02
CA MET A 577 29.17 -15.69 -19.45
C MET A 577 30.61 -15.26 -19.72
N MET A 578 31.22 -15.90 -20.70
CA MET A 578 32.59 -15.60 -21.13
C MET A 578 32.58 -14.58 -22.27
N GLN A 579 33.43 -13.56 -22.16
CA GLN A 579 33.64 -12.54 -23.17
C GLN A 579 35.12 -12.30 -23.42
N GLY A 580 35.46 -11.92 -24.66
CA GLY A 580 36.83 -11.58 -25.06
C GLY A 580 37.69 -12.81 -25.27
N THR A 581 38.73 -12.69 -26.10
CA THR A 581 39.66 -13.77 -26.47
C THR A 581 41.12 -13.36 -26.33
N ASP A 582 41.41 -12.07 -26.32
CA ASP A 582 42.69 -11.47 -25.95
C ASP A 582 42.83 -11.35 -24.42
N GLN A 583 41.83 -10.78 -23.75
CA GLN A 583 41.64 -10.76 -22.31
C GLN A 583 40.27 -11.35 -21.97
N VAL A 584 40.26 -12.44 -21.20
CA VAL A 584 39.00 -13.12 -20.85
C VAL A 584 38.30 -12.36 -19.72
N HIS A 585 37.01 -12.13 -19.91
CA HIS A 585 36.11 -11.58 -18.90
C HIS A 585 34.99 -12.58 -18.56
N LEU A 586 34.58 -12.59 -17.30
CA LEU A 586 33.53 -13.44 -16.75
C LEU A 586 32.41 -12.56 -16.18
N VAL A 587 31.20 -12.72 -16.70
CA VAL A 587 29.99 -11.99 -16.27
C VAL A 587 29.04 -12.95 -15.57
N LEU A 588 28.85 -12.78 -14.26
CA LEU A 588 27.99 -13.66 -13.47
C LEU A 588 26.54 -13.62 -13.99
N LEU A 589 25.90 -14.79 -14.07
CA LEU A 589 24.44 -14.90 -14.19
C LEU A 589 23.81 -14.65 -12.82
N PRO A 590 23.15 -13.49 -12.61
CA PRO A 590 22.69 -13.05 -11.30
C PRO A 590 21.28 -13.56 -10.98
N SER A 591 20.86 -13.42 -9.73
CA SER A 591 19.47 -13.61 -9.29
C SER A 591 19.10 -12.55 -8.25
N PHE A 592 17.91 -11.96 -8.32
CA PHE A 592 17.43 -11.09 -7.25
C PHE A 592 17.03 -11.86 -5.98
N HIS A 593 16.83 -13.17 -6.09
CA HIS A 593 16.10 -13.96 -5.10
C HIS A 593 16.99 -14.87 -4.24
N MET A 594 18.20 -15.17 -4.69
CA MET A 594 19.12 -16.09 -4.03
C MET A 594 20.40 -15.38 -3.61
N GLU A 595 20.72 -15.34 -2.33
CA GLU A 595 21.85 -14.58 -1.76
C GLU A 595 23.19 -14.94 -2.41
N ASN A 596 23.44 -16.21 -2.73
CA ASN A 596 24.63 -16.65 -3.45
C ASN A 596 24.80 -15.90 -4.79
N HIS A 597 23.71 -15.64 -5.50
CA HIS A 597 23.68 -15.02 -6.82
C HIS A 597 23.17 -13.57 -6.82
N ARG A 598 22.89 -12.98 -5.65
CA ARG A 598 22.34 -11.62 -5.49
C ARG A 598 23.40 -10.53 -5.67
N ARG A 599 24.11 -10.64 -6.79
CA ARG A 599 25.23 -9.78 -7.16
C ARG A 599 25.32 -9.63 -8.66
N GLN A 600 25.66 -8.44 -9.11
CA GLN A 600 26.16 -8.21 -10.45
C GLN A 600 27.68 -8.19 -10.40
N LEU A 601 28.32 -9.13 -11.09
CA LEU A 601 29.77 -9.34 -11.02
C LEU A 601 30.37 -9.47 -12.43
N VAL A 602 31.37 -8.64 -12.72
CA VAL A 602 32.21 -8.69 -13.92
C VAL A 602 33.65 -8.82 -13.48
N LEU A 603 34.34 -9.86 -13.96
CA LEU A 603 35.73 -10.16 -13.66
C LEU A 603 36.57 -10.15 -14.94
N ALA A 604 37.80 -9.67 -14.86
CA ALA A 604 38.85 -10.03 -15.81
C ALA A 604 39.67 -11.18 -15.21
N CYS A 605 40.03 -12.17 -16.02
CA CYS A 605 40.78 -13.34 -15.55
C CYS A 605 41.78 -13.86 -16.57
N GLU A 606 42.67 -14.73 -16.09
CA GLU A 606 43.54 -15.55 -16.93
C GLU A 606 43.05 -17.00 -16.91
N LEU A 607 43.21 -17.68 -18.04
CA LEU A 607 42.98 -19.12 -18.15
C LEU A 607 44.33 -19.82 -18.34
N SER A 608 44.48 -21.05 -17.84
CA SER A 608 45.63 -21.89 -18.17
C SER A 608 45.82 -21.98 -19.69
N SER A 609 47.06 -22.15 -20.17
CA SER A 609 47.35 -22.17 -21.61
C SER A 609 46.51 -23.19 -22.39
N ALA A 610 46.27 -24.36 -21.79
CA ALA A 610 45.39 -25.38 -22.35
C ALA A 610 43.92 -24.92 -22.37
N GLY A 611 43.45 -24.30 -21.29
CA GLY A 611 42.09 -23.77 -21.19
C GLY A 611 41.83 -22.61 -22.15
N LEU A 612 42.78 -21.69 -22.32
CA LEU A 612 42.69 -20.58 -23.27
C LEU A 612 42.60 -21.10 -24.71
N TYR A 613 43.38 -22.12 -25.06
CA TYR A 613 43.31 -22.76 -26.37
C TYR A 613 41.93 -23.39 -26.62
N GLN A 614 41.42 -24.16 -25.65
CA GLN A 614 40.10 -24.78 -25.73
C GLN A 614 38.99 -23.72 -25.87
N TYR A 615 39.03 -22.67 -25.06
CA TYR A 615 38.05 -21.58 -25.10
C TYR A 615 38.08 -20.83 -26.43
N ARG A 616 39.27 -20.49 -26.96
CA ARG A 616 39.40 -19.84 -28.28
C ARG A 616 38.89 -20.73 -29.41
N ALA A 617 39.15 -22.04 -29.35
CA ALA A 617 38.63 -22.99 -30.33
C ALA A 617 37.09 -23.07 -30.27
N ALA A 618 36.52 -23.15 -29.07
CA ALA A 618 35.07 -23.15 -28.87
C ALA A 618 34.43 -21.84 -29.35
N ARG A 619 34.99 -20.68 -28.99
CA ARG A 619 34.50 -19.36 -29.40
C ARG A 619 34.56 -19.16 -30.91
N ALA A 620 35.60 -19.68 -31.58
CA ALA A 620 35.70 -19.62 -33.04
C ALA A 620 34.63 -20.46 -33.75
N GLN A 621 34.23 -21.60 -33.16
CA GLN A 621 33.15 -22.44 -33.69
C GLN A 621 31.76 -21.84 -33.41
N GLU A 622 31.58 -21.26 -32.22
CA GLU A 622 30.28 -20.82 -31.70
C GLU A 622 30.21 -19.28 -31.55
N ALA A 623 30.66 -18.55 -32.58
CA ALA A 623 30.88 -17.10 -32.51
C ALA A 623 29.65 -16.25 -32.14
N LYS A 624 28.43 -16.77 -32.33
CA LYS A 624 27.17 -16.05 -32.05
C LYS A 624 26.45 -16.53 -30.80
N GLN A 625 26.92 -17.61 -30.17
CA GLN A 625 26.26 -18.23 -29.03
C GLN A 625 26.94 -17.79 -27.73
N PRO A 626 26.20 -17.67 -26.61
CA PRO A 626 26.83 -17.44 -25.32
C PRO A 626 27.58 -18.70 -24.89
N LEU A 627 28.83 -18.53 -24.46
CA LEU A 627 29.61 -19.57 -23.78
C LEU A 627 29.59 -19.28 -22.30
N VAL A 628 29.25 -20.28 -21.49
CA VAL A 628 29.11 -20.13 -20.04
C VAL A 628 30.12 -21.03 -19.33
N LEU A 629 30.93 -20.42 -18.48
CA LEU A 629 31.89 -21.06 -17.60
C LEU A 629 31.27 -21.27 -16.22
N TYR A 630 31.48 -22.43 -15.60
CA TYR A 630 31.07 -22.65 -14.21
C TYR A 630 32.16 -23.36 -13.40
N ASN A 631 32.23 -23.05 -12.11
CA ASN A 631 33.16 -23.74 -11.20
C ASN A 631 32.75 -25.19 -10.98
N ARG A 632 33.71 -26.10 -11.11
CA ARG A 632 33.48 -27.55 -11.05
C ARG A 632 33.12 -28.02 -9.64
N HIS A 633 33.84 -27.50 -8.65
CA HIS A 633 33.62 -27.78 -7.23
C HIS A 633 32.75 -26.69 -6.61
N HIS A 634 31.83 -27.05 -5.72
CA HIS A 634 31.03 -26.06 -5.01
C HIS A 634 31.94 -25.22 -4.11
N MET A 635 31.77 -23.91 -4.21
CA MET A 635 32.55 -22.93 -3.45
C MET A 635 31.63 -21.77 -3.09
N THR A 636 31.98 -21.01 -2.07
CA THR A 636 31.38 -19.69 -1.86
C THR A 636 31.99 -18.68 -2.85
N LEU A 637 31.27 -17.60 -3.15
CA LEU A 637 31.78 -16.57 -4.04
C LEU A 637 33.06 -15.91 -3.47
N GLU A 638 33.17 -15.81 -2.15
CA GLU A 638 34.36 -15.27 -1.49
C GLU A 638 35.59 -16.16 -1.70
N GLU A 639 35.44 -17.49 -1.56
CA GLU A 639 36.52 -18.44 -1.84
C GLU A 639 36.94 -18.39 -3.30
N LEU A 640 35.97 -18.34 -4.22
CA LEU A 640 36.20 -18.24 -5.66
C LEU A 640 37.05 -17.01 -6.01
N LEU A 641 36.71 -15.85 -5.44
CA LEU A 641 37.40 -14.59 -5.68
C LEU A 641 38.82 -14.53 -5.08
N LYS A 642 39.14 -15.36 -4.07
CA LYS A 642 40.44 -15.34 -3.38
C LYS A 642 41.55 -16.13 -4.10
N GLY A 643 41.23 -17.25 -4.74
CA GLY A 643 42.24 -18.27 -5.08
C GLY A 643 42.27 -18.79 -6.52
N GLY A 644 41.38 -18.33 -7.39
CA GLY A 644 41.15 -19.01 -8.67
C GLY A 644 40.42 -20.34 -8.48
N PHE A 645 39.99 -20.98 -9.57
CA PHE A 645 39.16 -22.19 -9.50
C PHE A 645 39.23 -23.06 -10.76
N GLU A 646 38.90 -24.34 -10.60
CA GLU A 646 38.71 -25.26 -11.72
C GLU A 646 37.30 -25.12 -12.29
N ALA A 647 37.20 -25.12 -13.61
CA ALA A 647 35.99 -24.82 -14.32
C ALA A 647 35.81 -25.69 -15.57
N ASP A 648 34.55 -25.76 -16.00
CA ASP A 648 34.13 -26.33 -17.27
C ASP A 648 33.34 -25.25 -18.05
N VAL A 649 33.25 -25.42 -19.37
CA VAL A 649 32.51 -24.50 -20.26
C VAL A 649 31.43 -25.27 -21.00
N ILE A 650 30.25 -24.65 -21.08
CA ILE A 650 29.08 -25.13 -21.81
C ILE A 650 28.61 -24.08 -22.82
N LEU A 651 27.80 -24.54 -23.78
CA LEU A 651 27.11 -23.69 -24.75
C LEU A 651 25.74 -23.30 -24.19
N GLY A 652 25.39 -22.02 -24.24
CA GLY A 652 24.07 -21.55 -23.84
C GLY A 652 23.91 -21.30 -22.33
N LEU A 653 22.66 -21.07 -21.93
CA LEU A 653 22.26 -21.08 -20.52
C LEU A 653 22.47 -22.47 -19.90
N PRO A 654 22.62 -22.56 -18.57
CA PRO A 654 22.78 -23.83 -17.88
C PRO A 654 21.65 -24.82 -18.21
N GLN A 655 21.99 -25.96 -18.80
CA GLN A 655 21.11 -27.10 -19.10
C GLN A 655 21.86 -28.42 -18.86
N LYS A 656 21.20 -29.59 -18.95
CA LYS A 656 21.89 -30.90 -19.01
C LYS A 656 22.69 -31.01 -20.32
N SER A 657 23.83 -30.33 -20.39
CA SER A 657 24.73 -30.28 -21.53
C SER A 657 26.10 -30.80 -21.12
N THR A 658 26.69 -31.65 -21.96
CA THR A 658 28.09 -32.06 -21.79
C THR A 658 29.00 -30.84 -21.95
N PRO A 659 30.02 -30.66 -21.11
CA PRO A 659 31.01 -29.61 -21.29
C PRO A 659 31.65 -29.66 -22.69
N ILE A 660 31.78 -28.51 -23.32
CA ILE A 660 32.51 -28.37 -24.59
C ILE A 660 34.02 -28.13 -24.36
N ALA A 661 34.38 -27.70 -23.13
CA ALA A 661 35.75 -27.66 -22.63
C ALA A 661 35.75 -27.97 -21.13
N SER A 662 36.78 -28.67 -20.66
CA SER A 662 36.87 -29.15 -19.27
C SER A 662 38.26 -29.05 -18.70
N ASN A 663 38.33 -29.00 -17.36
CA ASN A 663 39.57 -28.83 -16.59
C ASN A 663 40.26 -27.48 -16.90
N ILE A 664 39.47 -26.42 -17.11
CA ILE A 664 39.99 -25.07 -17.28
C ILE A 664 40.36 -24.54 -15.90
N ILE A 665 41.60 -24.08 -15.75
CA ILE A 665 42.05 -23.44 -14.51
C ILE A 665 41.93 -21.93 -14.72
N VAL A 666 41.14 -21.28 -13.87
CA VAL A 666 40.94 -19.83 -13.86
C VAL A 666 41.81 -19.21 -12.76
N THR A 667 42.64 -18.22 -13.12
CA THR A 667 43.55 -17.52 -12.21
C THR A 667 43.47 -16.00 -12.39
N SER A 668 44.22 -15.25 -11.57
CA SER A 668 44.45 -13.80 -11.75
C SER A 668 43.16 -12.98 -11.84
N LEU A 669 42.21 -13.24 -10.93
CA LEU A 669 40.89 -12.59 -10.91
C LEU A 669 41.02 -11.11 -10.52
N LYS A 670 40.65 -10.21 -11.44
CA LYS A 670 40.48 -8.78 -11.18
C LYS A 670 38.99 -8.43 -11.26
N VAL A 671 38.45 -7.83 -10.20
CA VAL A 671 37.08 -7.30 -10.20
C VAL A 671 37.01 -6.04 -11.06
N VAL A 672 36.18 -6.07 -12.10
CA VAL A 672 35.81 -4.88 -12.89
C VAL A 672 34.58 -4.22 -12.28
N LYS A 673 33.56 -5.02 -11.95
CA LYS A 673 32.36 -4.58 -11.21
C LYS A 673 31.88 -5.66 -10.27
N ASN A 674 31.45 -5.29 -9.07
CA ASN A 674 30.88 -6.16 -8.04
C ASN A 674 29.86 -5.35 -7.24
N HIS A 675 28.60 -5.40 -7.69
CA HIS A 675 27.49 -4.68 -7.08
C HIS A 675 26.53 -5.65 -6.40
N ARG A 676 26.05 -5.30 -5.21
CA ARG A 676 25.04 -6.08 -4.46
C ARG A 676 23.65 -5.75 -5.00
N LEU A 677 22.81 -6.76 -5.22
CA LEU A 677 21.45 -6.59 -5.74
C LEU A 677 20.36 -6.63 -4.66
N ASN A 678 20.74 -6.50 -3.38
CA ASN A 678 19.81 -6.32 -2.27
C ASN A 678 19.01 -5.02 -2.44
N SER A 679 17.74 -4.99 -2.02
CA SER A 679 16.84 -3.85 -2.31
C SER A 679 17.37 -2.51 -1.80
N ARG A 680 18.07 -2.54 -0.66
CA ARG A 680 18.69 -1.36 -0.04
C ARG A 680 19.72 -0.66 -0.95
N PHE A 681 20.31 -1.38 -1.90
CA PHE A 681 21.30 -0.83 -2.84
C PHE A 681 20.71 -0.54 -4.23
N LEU A 682 19.50 -1.00 -4.51
CA LEU A 682 18.82 -0.77 -5.77
C LEU A 682 18.16 0.63 -5.81
N ASP A 683 18.11 1.17 -7.02
CA ASP A 683 17.43 2.39 -7.43
C ASP A 683 16.02 2.12 -7.95
N LYS A 684 15.33 3.20 -8.32
CA LYS A 684 14.18 3.12 -9.24
C LYS A 684 14.68 2.92 -10.67
N ALA A 685 13.82 2.34 -11.51
CA ALA A 685 14.12 2.20 -12.93
C ALA A 685 14.61 3.53 -13.54
N PRO A 686 15.82 3.58 -14.12
CA PRO A 686 16.33 4.81 -14.70
C PRO A 686 15.55 5.16 -15.99
N PRO A 687 15.53 6.44 -16.40
CA PRO A 687 14.82 6.84 -17.60
C PRO A 687 15.48 6.36 -18.89
N LEU A 688 16.79 6.06 -18.84
CA LEU A 688 17.61 5.57 -19.95
C LEU A 688 18.41 4.36 -19.49
N SER A 689 18.63 3.40 -20.40
CA SER A 689 19.42 2.21 -20.10
C SER A 689 20.91 2.52 -19.95
N ILE A 690 21.50 1.93 -18.92
CA ILE A 690 22.89 2.15 -18.52
C ILE A 690 23.65 0.84 -18.66
N PHE A 691 24.86 0.89 -19.21
CA PHE A 691 25.72 -0.27 -19.41
C PHE A 691 27.12 0.01 -18.89
N TYR A 692 27.76 -1.00 -18.31
CA TYR A 692 29.20 -1.00 -18.08
C TYR A 692 29.92 -1.36 -19.39
N LEU A 693 30.98 -0.64 -19.73
CA LEU A 693 31.84 -0.87 -20.90
C LEU A 693 33.26 -1.20 -20.43
N TYR A 694 33.78 -2.36 -20.82
CA TYR A 694 35.08 -2.87 -20.39
C TYR A 694 35.72 -3.73 -21.49
N GLY A 695 36.96 -4.18 -21.27
CA GLY A 695 37.69 -5.00 -22.23
C GLY A 695 39.06 -4.42 -22.59
N THR A 696 39.45 -4.58 -23.85
CA THR A 696 40.67 -4.02 -24.44
C THR A 696 40.30 -3.08 -25.60
N PRO A 697 41.23 -2.24 -26.07
CA PRO A 697 41.00 -1.43 -27.27
C PRO A 697 40.61 -2.27 -28.50
N GLU A 698 41.07 -3.52 -28.57
CA GLU A 698 40.76 -4.47 -29.64
C GLU A 698 39.41 -5.18 -29.47
N GLN A 699 39.03 -5.50 -28.23
CA GLN A 699 37.79 -6.22 -27.90
C GLN A 699 37.09 -5.57 -26.72
N MET A 700 36.09 -4.72 -27.02
CA MET A 700 35.23 -4.08 -26.03
C MET A 700 33.94 -4.89 -25.80
N HIS A 701 33.41 -4.84 -24.58
CA HIS A 701 32.23 -5.58 -24.14
C HIS A 701 31.31 -4.68 -23.31
N ILE A 702 30.01 -4.98 -23.32
CA ILE A 702 29.04 -4.30 -22.46
C ILE A 702 28.22 -5.25 -21.60
N GLU A 703 27.83 -4.77 -20.42
CA GLU A 703 26.91 -5.41 -19.49
C GLU A 703 25.90 -4.40 -18.95
N HIS A 704 24.61 -4.72 -18.99
CA HIS A 704 23.53 -3.85 -18.51
C HIS A 704 23.64 -3.63 -16.99
N ALA A 705 23.64 -2.38 -16.53
CA ALA A 705 23.67 -2.07 -15.10
C ALA A 705 22.33 -2.40 -14.44
N LEU A 706 22.32 -3.38 -13.53
CA LEU A 706 21.11 -3.90 -12.90
C LEU A 706 20.71 -3.04 -11.69
N LEU A 707 20.10 -1.89 -11.96
CA LEU A 707 19.85 -0.87 -10.94
C LEU A 707 18.53 -1.05 -10.19
N CYS A 708 17.55 -1.76 -10.74
CA CYS A 708 16.28 -2.04 -10.06
C CYS A 708 15.83 -3.49 -10.30
N SER A 709 14.80 -3.94 -9.57
CA SER A 709 14.19 -5.27 -9.69
C SER A 709 12.66 -5.16 -9.81
N GLU A 710 11.97 -5.94 -10.65
CA GLU A 710 12.44 -6.93 -11.63
C GLU A 710 13.17 -6.28 -12.83
N ASN A 711 14.08 -7.01 -13.49
CA ASN A 711 14.91 -6.47 -14.59
C ASN A 711 15.27 -7.52 -15.67
N VAL A 712 16.06 -7.17 -16.66
CA VAL A 712 16.62 -8.05 -17.68
C VAL A 712 18.13 -7.88 -17.72
N GLN A 713 18.88 -8.98 -17.66
CA GLN A 713 20.32 -8.97 -17.94
C GLN A 713 20.50 -8.84 -19.46
N LEU A 714 21.27 -7.85 -19.92
CA LEU A 714 21.58 -7.66 -21.34
C LEU A 714 23.09 -7.51 -21.52
N THR A 715 23.65 -8.29 -22.42
CA THR A 715 25.10 -8.42 -22.57
C THR A 715 25.45 -8.48 -24.05
N SER A 716 26.53 -7.82 -24.46
CA SER A 716 27.06 -7.97 -25.83
C SER A 716 28.58 -7.95 -25.83
N GLU A 717 29.19 -8.87 -26.59
CA GLU A 717 30.64 -8.93 -26.75
C GLU A 717 31.08 -8.30 -28.08
N GLN A 718 32.33 -7.82 -28.13
CA GLN A 718 32.93 -7.21 -29.32
C GLN A 718 32.10 -6.07 -29.89
N VAL A 719 31.66 -5.17 -29.01
CA VAL A 719 30.98 -3.93 -29.43
C VAL A 719 31.98 -2.99 -30.09
N THR A 720 31.50 -2.19 -31.05
CA THR A 720 32.31 -1.11 -31.63
C THR A 720 31.81 0.24 -31.12
N LEU A 721 32.74 1.13 -30.77
CA LEU A 721 32.43 2.46 -30.27
C LEU A 721 33.14 3.52 -31.12
N GLU A 722 32.36 4.42 -31.68
CA GLU A 722 32.84 5.58 -32.44
C GLU A 722 32.51 6.86 -31.67
N LEU A 723 33.52 7.56 -31.17
CA LEU A 723 33.36 8.82 -30.43
C LEU A 723 33.61 10.04 -31.30
N ILE A 724 32.85 11.11 -31.05
CA ILE A 724 33.04 12.40 -31.71
C ILE A 724 34.22 13.13 -31.06
N GLY A 725 35.25 13.44 -31.86
CA GLY A 725 36.39 14.26 -31.41
C GLY A 725 37.38 13.53 -30.50
N ARG A 726 37.31 12.20 -30.41
CA ARG A 726 38.22 11.36 -29.63
C ARG A 726 38.51 10.07 -30.38
N ASP A 727 39.79 9.84 -30.69
CA ASP A 727 40.19 8.75 -31.59
C ASP A 727 40.14 7.36 -30.93
N ALA A 728 40.37 7.26 -29.62
CA ALA A 728 40.36 5.99 -28.90
C ALA A 728 40.12 6.14 -27.38
N ILE A 729 39.68 5.04 -26.76
CA ILE A 729 39.67 4.83 -25.31
C ILE A 729 40.91 4.01 -24.95
N CYS A 730 41.64 4.38 -23.89
CA CYS A 730 42.86 3.67 -23.53
C CYS A 730 42.56 2.39 -22.74
N SER A 731 43.53 1.46 -22.71
CA SER A 731 43.39 0.18 -22.00
C SER A 731 43.14 0.34 -20.50
N GLU A 732 43.69 1.39 -19.87
CA GLU A 732 43.47 1.67 -18.44
C GLU A 732 42.00 2.03 -18.13
N GLU A 733 41.37 2.85 -18.98
CA GLU A 733 39.96 3.20 -18.83
C GLU A 733 39.05 1.98 -18.98
N LEU A 734 39.31 1.13 -19.98
CA LEU A 734 38.54 -0.10 -20.20
C LEU A 734 38.78 -1.15 -19.11
N SER A 735 40.01 -1.24 -18.57
CA SER A 735 40.35 -2.16 -17.48
C SER A 735 39.70 -1.79 -16.13
N ASN A 736 39.31 -0.53 -15.96
CA ASN A 736 38.60 -0.04 -14.77
C ASN A 736 37.07 -0.04 -14.94
N GLY A 737 36.58 -0.21 -16.18
CA GLY A 737 35.17 -0.14 -16.52
C GLY A 737 34.67 1.30 -16.67
N LEU A 738 34.14 1.61 -17.84
CA LEU A 738 33.41 2.84 -18.13
C LEU A 738 31.91 2.62 -18.01
N VAL A 739 31.14 3.71 -18.05
CA VAL A 739 29.68 3.66 -18.09
C VAL A 739 29.19 4.27 -19.39
N VAL A 740 28.25 3.59 -20.05
CA VAL A 740 27.65 4.00 -21.31
C VAL A 740 26.15 4.14 -21.10
N VAL A 741 25.60 5.30 -21.47
CA VAL A 741 24.16 5.56 -21.39
C VAL A 741 23.58 5.60 -22.80
N PHE A 742 22.62 4.71 -23.07
CA PHE A 742 21.95 4.63 -24.37
C PHE A 742 20.87 5.71 -24.45
N ARG A 743 20.99 6.60 -25.43
CA ARG A 743 20.10 7.77 -25.60
C ARG A 743 18.77 7.42 -26.26
N ASP A 744 18.67 6.24 -26.86
CA ASP A 744 17.50 5.76 -27.60
C ASP A 744 16.89 4.49 -27.02
N MET A 745 17.33 4.07 -25.82
CA MET A 745 16.78 2.94 -25.08
C MET A 745 16.33 3.40 -23.69
N HIS A 746 15.01 3.43 -23.49
CA HIS A 746 14.38 3.95 -22.27
C HIS A 746 14.00 2.80 -21.34
N GLU A 747 14.80 2.56 -20.30
CA GLU A 747 14.64 1.40 -19.42
C GLU A 747 13.27 1.35 -18.72
N GLN A 748 12.85 2.48 -18.16
CA GLN A 748 11.52 2.64 -17.55
C GLN A 748 10.34 2.27 -18.47
N ASN A 749 10.52 2.24 -19.80
CA ASN A 749 9.43 1.94 -20.75
C ASN A 749 9.24 0.44 -20.98
N PHE A 750 10.22 -0.41 -20.63
CA PHE A 750 10.12 -1.86 -20.82
C PHE A 750 10.25 -2.67 -19.54
N LEU A 751 10.53 -2.03 -18.40
CA LEU A 751 10.44 -2.66 -17.09
C LEU A 751 9.02 -2.58 -16.50
N PRO A 752 8.55 -3.61 -15.76
CA PRO A 752 9.18 -4.93 -15.62
C PRO A 752 9.09 -5.74 -16.92
N VAL A 753 10.12 -6.56 -17.21
CA VAL A 753 10.14 -7.39 -18.42
C VAL A 753 9.41 -8.70 -18.17
N LEU A 754 8.28 -8.93 -18.85
CA LEU A 754 7.57 -10.22 -18.80
C LEU A 754 8.43 -11.33 -19.46
N PRO A 755 8.84 -12.39 -18.74
CA PRO A 755 9.68 -13.43 -19.30
C PRO A 755 8.92 -14.38 -20.25
N PRO A 756 9.55 -14.95 -21.30
CA PRO A 756 10.87 -14.59 -21.84
C PRO A 756 10.72 -13.42 -22.83
N ARG A 757 11.35 -12.28 -22.55
CA ARG A 757 11.33 -11.14 -23.49
C ARG A 757 12.66 -10.39 -23.48
N THR A 758 13.19 -10.16 -24.66
CA THR A 758 14.31 -9.26 -24.90
C THR A 758 13.78 -7.96 -25.50
N PRO A 759 14.24 -6.78 -25.04
CA PRO A 759 13.93 -5.53 -25.73
C PRO A 759 14.35 -5.63 -27.20
N SER A 760 13.45 -5.36 -28.14
CA SER A 760 13.73 -5.51 -29.58
C SER A 760 14.84 -4.58 -30.10
N SER A 761 15.16 -3.55 -29.32
CA SER A 761 16.28 -2.64 -29.51
C SER A 761 17.64 -3.31 -29.21
N PHE A 762 17.69 -4.37 -28.41
CA PHE A 762 18.94 -5.04 -28.05
C PHE A 762 19.13 -6.30 -28.91
N ARG A 763 19.73 -6.14 -30.09
CA ARG A 763 19.95 -7.21 -31.08
C ARG A 763 21.27 -7.03 -31.84
N PRO A 764 21.84 -8.10 -32.42
CA PRO A 764 23.13 -8.03 -33.11
C PRO A 764 23.20 -6.95 -34.19
N GLY A 765 24.31 -6.23 -34.25
CA GLY A 765 24.56 -5.17 -35.23
C GLY A 765 23.74 -3.89 -35.05
N ARG A 766 22.91 -3.79 -34.00
CA ARG A 766 22.16 -2.56 -33.72
C ARG A 766 23.11 -1.47 -33.21
N THR A 767 23.02 -0.28 -33.80
CA THR A 767 23.74 0.91 -33.33
C THR A 767 22.85 1.78 -32.45
N HIS A 768 23.42 2.22 -31.32
CA HIS A 768 22.82 3.11 -30.33
C HIS A 768 23.62 4.40 -30.22
N ARG A 769 22.92 5.51 -30.01
CA ARG A 769 23.57 6.78 -29.68
C ARG A 769 23.89 6.80 -28.20
N VAL A 770 25.12 7.16 -27.84
CA VAL A 770 25.58 7.00 -26.46
C VAL A 770 26.25 8.25 -25.90
N PHE A 771 26.17 8.36 -24.58
CA PHE A 771 27.12 9.11 -23.76
C PHE A 771 28.03 8.12 -23.06
N VAL A 772 29.32 8.46 -22.96
CA VAL A 772 30.31 7.65 -22.24
C VAL A 772 30.82 8.46 -21.06
N TYR A 773 30.86 7.85 -19.89
CA TYR A 773 31.29 8.43 -18.63
C TYR A 773 32.39 7.56 -18.02
N ARG A 774 33.24 8.18 -17.20
CA ARG A 774 34.02 7.41 -16.22
C ARG A 774 33.09 6.90 -15.16
N ASP A 775 33.29 5.67 -14.72
CA ASP A 775 32.63 5.22 -13.52
C ASP A 775 33.27 5.91 -12.31
N LEU A 776 32.47 6.69 -11.58
CA LEU A 776 32.91 7.39 -10.38
C LEU A 776 32.75 6.52 -9.12
N THR A 777 32.28 5.28 -9.28
CA THR A 777 32.07 4.34 -8.19
C THR A 777 33.22 3.33 -8.11
N ASP A 778 33.64 3.01 -6.88
CA ASP A 778 34.59 1.92 -6.64
C ASP A 778 34.03 0.62 -7.25
N ALA A 779 34.90 -0.25 -7.75
CA ALA A 779 34.49 -1.51 -8.37
C ALA A 779 33.63 -2.39 -7.44
N ASN A 780 33.77 -2.24 -6.11
CA ASN A 780 32.99 -2.93 -5.09
C ASN A 780 31.95 -2.03 -4.40
N ALA A 781 31.72 -0.81 -4.89
CA ALA A 781 30.77 0.11 -4.28
C ALA A 781 29.34 -0.43 -4.39
N ALA A 782 28.67 -0.49 -3.25
CA ALA A 782 27.21 -0.60 -3.17
C ALA A 782 26.62 0.80 -3.00
N GLY A 783 25.55 1.14 -3.72
CA GLY A 783 24.93 2.45 -3.54
C GLY A 783 23.87 2.82 -4.57
N ARG A 784 22.95 3.68 -4.11
CA ARG A 784 21.85 4.28 -4.88
C ARG A 784 22.30 5.51 -5.68
N ASP A 785 21.38 6.02 -6.48
CA ASP A 785 21.48 7.18 -7.35
C ASP A 785 22.64 7.09 -8.35
N VAL A 786 22.74 5.95 -9.04
CA VAL A 786 23.75 5.78 -10.09
C VAL A 786 23.47 6.73 -11.26
N PHE A 787 22.21 6.83 -11.70
CA PHE A 787 21.83 7.71 -12.80
C PHE A 787 22.05 9.19 -12.48
N GLY A 788 21.64 9.67 -11.28
CA GLY A 788 21.82 11.08 -10.87
C GLY A 788 23.29 11.50 -10.78
N ARG A 789 24.16 10.61 -10.27
CA ARG A 789 25.61 10.84 -10.24
C ARG A 789 26.24 10.89 -11.63
N LEU A 790 25.75 10.10 -12.58
CA LEU A 790 26.26 10.12 -13.95
C LEU A 790 25.89 11.42 -14.66
N ILE A 791 24.62 11.84 -14.62
CA ILE A 791 24.15 13.05 -15.31
C ILE A 791 24.66 14.36 -14.69
N SER A 792 25.15 14.32 -13.45
CA SER A 792 25.82 15.47 -12.81
C SER A 792 27.30 15.57 -13.14
N SER A 793 27.86 14.57 -13.83
CA SER A 793 29.24 14.57 -14.33
C SER A 793 29.30 14.87 -15.83
N GLU A 794 30.44 15.38 -16.31
CA GLU A 794 30.63 15.57 -17.76
C GLU A 794 30.98 14.24 -18.44
N PRO A 795 30.31 13.89 -19.55
CA PRO A 795 30.68 12.73 -20.33
C PRO A 795 32.07 12.91 -20.92
N ILE A 796 32.88 11.84 -20.91
CA ILE A 796 34.19 11.82 -21.56
C ILE A 796 34.10 11.73 -23.08
N GLY A 797 32.90 11.51 -23.62
CA GLY A 797 32.61 11.49 -25.04
C GLY A 797 31.14 11.19 -25.35
N THR A 798 30.72 11.51 -26.56
CA THR A 798 29.45 11.09 -27.13
C THR A 798 29.70 10.48 -28.50
N GLY A 799 28.86 9.53 -28.90
CA GLY A 799 29.14 8.75 -30.10
C GLY A 799 28.08 7.70 -30.41
N ASN A 800 28.48 6.72 -31.20
CA ASN A 800 27.67 5.58 -31.59
C ASN A 800 28.33 4.29 -31.08
N LEU A 801 27.54 3.44 -30.43
CA LEU A 801 27.96 2.10 -30.04
C LEU A 801 27.16 1.07 -30.84
N THR A 802 27.84 0.17 -31.55
CA THR A 802 27.20 -0.92 -32.29
C THR A 802 27.38 -2.24 -31.55
N LEU A 803 26.27 -2.94 -31.31
CA LEU A 803 26.25 -4.25 -30.66
C LEU A 803 26.93 -5.29 -31.56
N GLY A 804 27.72 -6.18 -30.95
CA GLY A 804 28.40 -7.25 -31.68
C GLY A 804 27.47 -8.38 -32.12
N ASP A 805 28.07 -9.42 -32.72
CA ASP A 805 27.33 -10.57 -33.25
C ASP A 805 26.72 -11.46 -32.15
N MET A 806 27.35 -11.54 -30.98
CA MET A 806 26.80 -12.18 -29.79
C MET A 806 26.16 -11.12 -28.90
N THR A 807 24.84 -11.24 -28.77
CA THR A 807 24.03 -10.53 -27.78
C THR A 807 23.29 -11.56 -26.94
N PHE A 808 23.28 -11.37 -25.63
CA PHE A 808 22.56 -12.21 -24.69
C PHE A 808 21.53 -11.38 -23.92
N ALA A 809 20.41 -12.03 -23.60
CA ALA A 809 19.37 -11.44 -22.78
C ALA A 809 18.74 -12.51 -21.88
N ASP A 810 18.72 -12.24 -20.57
CA ASP A 810 17.99 -13.07 -19.60
C ASP A 810 17.03 -12.21 -18.79
N SER A 811 15.74 -12.38 -19.08
CA SER A 811 14.63 -11.85 -18.28
C SER A 811 14.05 -12.91 -17.34
N THR A 812 14.48 -14.18 -17.47
CA THR A 812 13.83 -15.33 -16.85
C THR A 812 14.55 -15.73 -15.57
N LEU A 813 15.82 -16.14 -15.64
CA LEU A 813 16.53 -16.68 -14.47
C LEU A 813 16.81 -15.59 -13.43
N ILE A 814 17.16 -14.38 -13.87
CA ILE A 814 17.39 -13.23 -12.98
C ILE A 814 16.18 -12.91 -12.08
N ASN A 815 14.96 -13.05 -12.60
CA ASN A 815 13.72 -12.73 -11.89
C ASN A 815 13.04 -13.98 -11.29
N LEU A 816 13.54 -15.18 -11.58
CA LEU A 816 12.92 -16.42 -11.12
C LEU A 816 13.16 -16.59 -9.62
N ASP A 817 12.08 -16.78 -8.89
CA ASP A 817 12.10 -17.26 -7.52
C ASP A 817 11.99 -18.79 -7.51
N PRO A 818 13.10 -19.52 -7.27
CA PRO A 818 13.11 -20.98 -7.40
C PRO A 818 12.20 -21.67 -6.38
N TRP A 819 11.93 -21.02 -5.25
CA TRP A 819 11.14 -21.57 -4.15
C TRP A 819 9.63 -21.34 -4.33
N ARG A 820 9.22 -20.35 -5.13
CA ARG A 820 7.81 -20.12 -5.46
C ARG A 820 7.22 -21.17 -6.40
N VAL A 821 8.04 -21.75 -7.27
CA VAL A 821 7.60 -22.72 -8.30
C VAL A 821 7.16 -24.05 -7.68
N GLN A 822 7.67 -24.41 -6.50
CA GLN A 822 7.37 -25.67 -5.83
C GLN A 822 5.97 -25.73 -5.20
N ASP A 823 5.43 -24.60 -4.71
CA ASP A 823 4.12 -24.55 -4.05
C ASP A 823 2.95 -24.46 -5.04
N ASP A 824 3.12 -23.79 -6.17
CA ASP A 824 1.99 -23.35 -6.99
C ASP A 824 1.64 -24.30 -8.15
N GLY A 825 2.43 -25.35 -8.42
CA GLY A 825 2.28 -26.16 -9.65
C GLY A 825 2.28 -25.32 -10.95
N TYR A 826 2.76 -24.07 -10.86
CA TYR A 826 2.45 -23.01 -11.81
C TYR A 826 3.53 -22.94 -12.88
N THR A 827 3.24 -23.56 -14.02
CA THR A 827 3.98 -23.34 -15.27
C THR A 827 3.48 -22.05 -15.93
N GLY A 828 4.04 -20.90 -15.52
CA GLY A 828 3.51 -19.56 -15.83
C GLY A 828 3.08 -19.29 -17.28
N GLY A 829 1.94 -18.61 -17.44
CA GLY A 829 1.43 -18.05 -18.68
C GLY A 829 -0.09 -18.25 -18.80
N PRO A 830 -0.86 -17.26 -19.29
CA PRO A 830 -2.28 -17.46 -19.52
C PRO A 830 -2.48 -18.57 -20.55
N LYS A 831 -3.24 -19.62 -20.20
CA LYS A 831 -3.80 -20.56 -21.17
C LYS A 831 -4.85 -19.84 -22.02
N GLN A 832 -4.43 -18.95 -22.92
CA GLN A 832 -5.29 -18.55 -24.02
C GLN A 832 -5.42 -19.75 -24.96
N ARG A 833 -6.66 -20.24 -25.10
CA ARG A 833 -7.00 -21.21 -26.14
C ARG A 833 -6.65 -20.57 -27.49
N PRO A 834 -5.89 -21.21 -28.39
CA PRO A 834 -5.59 -20.63 -29.68
C PRO A 834 -6.87 -20.64 -30.53
N HIS A 835 -7.53 -19.49 -30.63
CA HIS A 835 -8.33 -19.21 -31.81
C HIS A 835 -7.37 -18.90 -32.96
N GLN A 836 -7.56 -19.65 -34.04
CA GLN A 836 -6.89 -19.51 -35.32
C GLN A 836 -6.88 -18.05 -35.78
N LEU A 837 -5.69 -17.46 -35.97
CA LEU A 837 -5.36 -16.42 -36.96
C LEU A 837 -3.85 -16.10 -36.83
N ALA A 838 -3.25 -15.64 -37.93
CA ALA A 838 -1.81 -15.36 -38.12
C ALA A 838 -0.88 -16.57 -38.38
N LYS A 839 -1.17 -17.32 -39.46
CA LYS A 839 -0.08 -17.71 -40.37
C LYS A 839 0.16 -16.52 -41.29
N GLU A 840 1.32 -15.89 -41.20
CA GLU A 840 2.12 -15.34 -42.32
C GLU A 840 3.16 -14.34 -41.80
N ASN A 841 4.41 -14.55 -42.25
CA ASN A 841 5.56 -13.65 -42.22
C ASN A 841 6.21 -13.32 -40.87
N TYR A 842 7.22 -14.08 -40.44
CA TYR A 842 8.49 -13.56 -39.86
C TYR A 842 9.57 -14.64 -39.96
N GLY A 843 10.66 -14.32 -40.66
CA GLY A 843 11.79 -15.23 -40.91
C GLY A 843 12.79 -15.27 -39.76
N ALA A 844 13.22 -16.50 -39.43
CA ALA A 844 14.52 -16.89 -38.90
C ALA A 844 15.14 -16.08 -37.73
N VAL A 845 14.50 -16.10 -36.56
CA VAL A 845 15.19 -16.05 -35.24
C VAL A 845 14.31 -16.79 -34.23
N HIS A 846 14.31 -18.12 -34.20
CA HIS A 846 13.75 -18.91 -33.08
C HIS A 846 14.05 -20.40 -33.26
N GLU A 847 15.10 -20.89 -32.61
CA GLU A 847 15.22 -22.33 -32.33
C GLU A 847 16.12 -22.58 -31.11
N MET A 848 15.67 -22.19 -29.90
CA MET A 848 16.28 -22.68 -28.64
C MET A 848 15.30 -22.84 -27.46
N HIS A 849 14.00 -22.61 -27.65
CA HIS A 849 12.99 -22.88 -26.62
C HIS A 849 11.89 -23.79 -27.16
N ARG A 850 12.19 -25.08 -27.31
CA ARG A 850 11.18 -26.12 -27.47
C ARG A 850 11.11 -26.96 -26.21
N LYS A 851 9.98 -26.84 -25.50
CA LYS A 851 9.46 -27.79 -24.49
C LYS A 851 10.51 -28.42 -23.57
N SER A 852 11.21 -27.60 -22.78
CA SER A 852 11.83 -28.04 -21.53
C SER A 852 10.83 -27.81 -20.40
N ASP A 853 10.70 -28.81 -19.53
CA ASP A 853 9.95 -28.66 -18.28
C ASP A 853 10.70 -27.62 -17.42
N ARG A 854 10.03 -26.53 -17.04
CA ARG A 854 10.67 -25.38 -16.34
C ARG A 854 11.26 -25.77 -14.99
N ARG A 855 10.82 -26.91 -14.45
CA ARG A 855 11.38 -27.59 -13.29
C ARG A 855 12.82 -28.03 -13.53
N THR A 856 13.12 -28.58 -14.71
CA THR A 856 14.42 -29.17 -15.03
C THR A 856 15.52 -28.13 -15.26
N GLU A 857 15.19 -26.92 -15.72
CA GLU A 857 16.20 -25.87 -16.00
C GLU A 857 16.89 -25.36 -14.73
N TRP A 858 16.15 -25.25 -13.62
CA TRP A 858 16.76 -24.97 -12.32
C TRP A 858 17.02 -26.23 -11.49
N GLU A 859 16.31 -27.37 -11.61
CA GLU A 859 16.73 -28.60 -10.89
C GLU A 859 18.21 -28.96 -11.15
N ASN A 860 18.76 -28.63 -12.32
CA ASN A 860 20.20 -28.75 -12.62
C ASN A 860 21.11 -27.66 -11.98
N LEU A 861 20.56 -26.53 -11.52
CA LEU A 861 21.22 -25.55 -10.64
C LEU A 861 20.90 -25.81 -9.14
N VAL A 862 19.73 -26.37 -8.77
CA VAL A 862 19.23 -26.63 -7.39
C VAL A 862 19.74 -27.99 -6.88
N ASP A 863 20.31 -28.87 -7.72
CA ASP A 863 21.03 -30.09 -7.31
C ASP A 863 22.13 -29.84 -6.22
N THR A 864 22.34 -28.57 -5.85
CA THR A 864 23.18 -28.05 -4.77
C THR A 864 22.54 -27.95 -3.37
N VAL A 865 21.24 -28.23 -3.17
CA VAL A 865 20.62 -28.12 -1.82
C VAL A 865 20.11 -29.45 -1.25
N GLU A 866 19.75 -30.45 -2.07
CA GLU A 866 19.16 -31.69 -1.56
C GLU A 866 20.17 -32.79 -1.16
N ALA A 867 21.46 -32.65 -1.50
CA ALA A 867 22.40 -33.78 -1.40
C ALA A 867 23.02 -34.04 0.00
N ASP A 868 22.93 -33.12 0.97
CA ASP A 868 23.69 -33.27 2.24
C ASP A 868 22.87 -33.15 3.54
N TYR A 869 21.53 -33.17 3.51
CA TYR A 869 20.72 -33.05 4.73
C TYR A 869 19.71 -34.18 5.04
N PHE A 870 19.55 -35.17 4.17
CA PHE A 870 18.78 -36.38 4.51
C PHE A 870 19.70 -37.48 5.06
N GLY A 871 20.06 -37.33 6.33
CA GLY A 871 20.57 -38.43 7.15
C GLY A 871 19.46 -39.46 7.40
N SER A 872 19.60 -40.62 6.77
CA SER A 872 19.05 -41.93 7.15
C SER A 872 17.86 -41.96 8.12
N PHE A 873 16.64 -42.08 7.60
CA PHE A 873 15.57 -42.80 8.29
C PHE A 873 15.19 -44.03 7.45
N GLY A 874 15.28 -45.18 8.10
CA GLY A 874 15.27 -46.51 7.50
C GLY A 874 13.89 -47.01 7.05
N ASP A 875 14.00 -48.02 6.18
CA ASP A 875 13.09 -49.07 5.73
C ASP A 875 11.57 -48.83 5.64
N PRO A 876 10.94 -49.13 4.48
CA PRO A 876 9.49 -49.13 4.34
C PRO A 876 8.87 -50.41 4.95
N ILE A 877 8.00 -50.22 5.94
CA ILE A 877 7.09 -51.26 6.41
C ILE A 877 5.94 -51.41 5.41
N LEU A 878 5.89 -52.59 4.79
CA LEU A 878 4.73 -53.14 4.07
C LEU A 878 3.53 -53.28 5.00
N PHE A 879 2.38 -52.76 4.59
CA PHE A 879 1.08 -53.30 5.02
C PHE A 879 0.12 -53.39 3.82
N ASP A 880 -0.17 -54.64 3.45
CA ASP A 880 -1.41 -55.06 2.81
C ASP A 880 -2.61 -54.66 3.66
N HIS A 881 -3.68 -54.14 3.05
CA HIS A 881 -4.91 -54.90 2.85
C HIS A 881 -6.02 -54.04 2.22
N GLU A 882 -6.68 -54.69 1.26
CA GLU A 882 -8.00 -54.41 0.70
C GLU A 882 -9.02 -53.93 1.75
N PHE A 883 -9.84 -52.92 1.40
CA PHE A 883 -11.28 -52.96 1.69
C PHE A 883 -12.08 -52.17 0.65
N LEU A 884 -12.97 -52.92 -0.01
CA LEU A 884 -14.01 -52.50 -0.93
C LEU A 884 -15.19 -51.82 -0.20
N TRP A 885 -16.04 -51.19 -1.03
CA TRP A 885 -17.44 -50.74 -0.85
C TRP A 885 -17.64 -49.28 -0.42
N VAL A 886 -18.59 -48.50 -0.97
CA VAL A 886 -19.43 -48.57 -2.17
C VAL A 886 -20.03 -47.16 -2.40
N SER A 887 -20.32 -46.86 -3.67
CA SER A 887 -21.09 -45.70 -4.15
C SER A 887 -22.50 -45.56 -3.56
N LYS A 888 -22.96 -44.30 -3.46
CA LYS A 888 -24.34 -43.72 -3.58
C LYS A 888 -24.45 -42.61 -2.54
N SER A 889 -24.97 -41.42 -2.82
CA SER A 889 -25.75 -40.85 -3.93
C SER A 889 -25.81 -39.35 -3.71
#